data_AF-A0A1Y4QL53-F1
#
_entry.id   AF-A0A1Y4QL53-F1
#
_cell.length_a   1.000
_cell.length_b   1.000
_cell.length_c   1.000
_cell.angle_alpha   90.00
_cell.angle_beta   90.00
_cell.angle_gamma   90.00
#
_symmetry.space_group_name_H-M   'P 1'
#
loop_
_entity.id
_entity.type
_entity.pdbx_description
1 polymer ?
#
loop_
_entity_poly.entity_id
_entity_poly.type
_entity_poly.pdbx_seq_one_letter_code
_entity_poly.pdbx_strand_id
1 'polypeptide(L)'
;MKKQQSKVLKVSMATLALLMGAGYVADSYQVMPAHADTVRQNETTNLINASTTWNYLDNNVDPGTSEDRYAWTKEGYQVDSWKSAAGKFGAKNGALGSLGGGYTPTVLLNQYIEGTSNDIPTFFFRTTVNVNSLDDLGSLTGNLYYDDAAIIYINGIEVASFDKPSGGYDTNMSYGGSNDSNPREGQINLTADQLKDVLKVGENVIAVELHQGRASSSDVYFEFANLQVNYGQTPVEQKALNLTVGKDETEMNLTWYANTSEIGTVEYAKASEDGEFPSEFTTVNATGNQSNDNGFYYNQATLTNLEENTKYVYRLVNNDTVSKTYEFTTEDFDGSYNFILAGDPQIGASGNATNDTEGWKKTLQDSINKFDPDFILSAGDQVNTASNESQYSGYLASEYLTNTPQANVVGNHDSSSNAYSQHFNLPNVSGKGATTAGSDYWYVYNNTLFMNINSNNMSTAEHKAFMEEAIAANPDARWKVVSFHHSVYSVANHAVEGDILQRREELTPVFDELGIDVVLMGHDHVYVRSNIMKGMQVVTDTSDLQSVTDPDGVLYVTANSASGSKYYNIKTDISTEFVAKMDQSKQRSISNIEVSENEFKITTYLYDANNDDWAVLDTFAINKTEVQEADKTALKIAVDLANAITDEDLADVVQAVADEFKAARDEANTVYNNATATQVEVNNAFDRLANAMHMLDFKQGDKTALKAFIDKVSGLDSTQYTEATWTVFNDALTAANNVYNNANAMQEEVNEAYINLVKGFLNLRLIPNKDLLEDLINQAEGLNSANYTEASYKVLNEALVNAKAVFENPNATQKEVDNAKATLEKAINSLENTTTSVENTVNTPVNKGDTTSVKTGDNSSLIGYATLLFTALGSAFAGIKTRKNKQEN
;
A
#
# COMPACT_ATOMS: atom_id res chain seq x y z
N MET A 1 35.23 -38.31 -12.70
CA MET A 1 35.42 -39.53 -11.89
C MET A 1 35.52 -39.13 -10.42
N LYS A 2 34.96 -39.92 -9.48
CA LYS A 2 34.92 -39.69 -8.01
C LYS A 2 34.08 -38.44 -7.63
N LYS A 3 32.99 -38.45 -6.82
CA LYS A 3 32.60 -39.16 -5.57
C LYS A 3 33.55 -38.86 -4.39
N GLN A 4 33.11 -38.54 -3.16
CA GLN A 4 31.78 -38.47 -2.51
C GLN A 4 31.98 -37.67 -1.18
N GLN A 5 31.10 -36.79 -0.69
CA GLN A 5 29.94 -36.98 0.22
C GLN A 5 29.44 -35.55 0.58
N SER A 6 28.17 -35.15 0.50
CA SER A 6 26.98 -35.57 1.26
C SER A 6 27.03 -35.29 2.78
N LYS A 7 26.43 -34.18 3.22
CA LYS A 7 25.78 -34.08 4.54
C LYS A 7 24.47 -33.32 4.38
N VAL A 8 23.38 -33.95 4.81
CA VAL A 8 22.03 -33.38 4.89
C VAL A 8 21.73 -33.11 6.36
N LEU A 9 21.02 -32.03 6.65
CA LEU A 9 20.19 -31.95 7.86
C LEU A 9 18.87 -31.28 7.47
N LYS A 10 17.75 -31.89 7.88
CA LYS A 10 16.39 -31.42 7.60
C LYS A 10 15.67 -31.18 8.92
N VAL A 11 14.90 -30.09 8.97
CA VAL A 11 13.69 -29.87 9.80
C VAL A 11 13.85 -29.90 11.33
N SER A 12 13.49 -28.77 11.95
CA SER A 12 12.67 -28.75 13.18
C SER A 12 11.94 -27.40 13.29
N MET A 13 10.61 -27.42 13.18
CA MET A 13 9.74 -26.25 13.46
C MET A 13 9.51 -26.08 14.97
N ALA A 14 9.06 -24.87 15.35
CA ALA A 14 8.37 -24.49 16.59
C ALA A 14 9.11 -24.64 17.95
N THR A 15 9.40 -23.50 18.60
CA THR A 15 8.54 -23.02 19.73
C THR A 15 8.85 -21.58 20.19
N LEU A 16 7.86 -20.70 20.01
CA LEU A 16 7.29 -19.75 21.00
C LEU A 16 8.12 -18.59 21.64
N ALA A 17 8.03 -17.41 21.00
CA ALA A 17 7.62 -16.08 21.50
C ALA A 17 8.15 -15.42 22.82
N LEU A 18 8.65 -14.18 22.66
CA LEU A 18 8.43 -12.97 23.49
C LEU A 18 8.57 -11.76 22.53
N LEU A 19 7.63 -10.83 22.28
CA LEU A 19 6.81 -9.93 23.13
C LEU A 19 7.67 -8.91 23.90
N MET A 20 7.48 -7.57 23.81
CA MET A 20 6.42 -6.70 23.22
C MET A 20 7.03 -5.40 22.64
N GLY A 21 6.29 -4.56 21.88
CA GLY A 21 6.87 -3.28 21.41
C GLY A 21 5.98 -2.15 20.82
N ALA A 22 4.90 -2.43 20.09
CA ALA A 22 4.08 -1.38 19.43
C ALA A 22 2.58 -1.73 19.36
N GLY A 23 1.73 -0.75 19.07
CA GLY A 23 0.27 -0.83 19.24
C GLY A 23 -0.50 -1.45 18.07
N TYR A 24 -1.64 -2.07 18.40
CA TYR A 24 -2.62 -2.64 17.47
C TYR A 24 -3.38 -1.57 16.68
N VAL A 25 -3.58 -1.81 15.38
CA VAL A 25 -4.88 -2.32 14.92
C VAL A 25 -4.62 -3.71 14.34
N ALA A 26 -5.55 -4.65 14.51
CA ALA A 26 -5.37 -6.02 14.00
C ALA A 26 -6.62 -6.45 13.24
N ASP A 27 -6.49 -6.54 11.92
CA ASP A 27 -7.42 -7.31 11.12
C ASP A 27 -7.21 -8.80 11.41
N SER A 28 -8.33 -9.50 11.56
CA SER A 28 -8.32 -10.88 12.02
C SER A 28 -8.03 -11.84 10.87
N TYR A 29 -6.78 -12.28 10.77
CA TYR A 29 -6.39 -13.47 9.99
C TYR A 29 -7.09 -14.72 10.55
N GLN A 30 -8.33 -14.92 10.13
CA GLN A 30 -9.09 -16.17 10.28
C GLN A 30 -8.51 -17.16 9.26
N VAL A 31 -7.57 -18.00 9.69
CA VAL A 31 -7.20 -19.21 8.94
C VAL A 31 -8.39 -20.18 9.02
N MET A 32 -9.32 -20.03 8.08
CA MET A 32 -10.44 -20.95 7.89
C MET A 32 -9.90 -22.33 7.50
N PRO A 33 -10.55 -23.44 7.92
CA PRO A 33 -10.16 -24.76 7.45
C PRO A 33 -10.39 -24.87 5.95
N ALA A 34 -9.38 -25.32 5.21
CA ALA A 34 -9.44 -25.49 3.76
C ALA A 34 -10.72 -26.24 3.35
N HIS A 35 -11.53 -25.62 2.49
CA HIS A 35 -12.69 -26.25 1.87
C HIS A 35 -12.21 -27.35 0.91
N ALA A 36 -12.13 -28.58 1.43
CA ALA A 36 -11.96 -29.77 0.60
C ALA A 36 -13.18 -29.93 -0.31
N ASP A 37 -12.97 -30.23 -1.59
CA ASP A 37 -14.01 -30.29 -2.64
C ASP A 37 -15.11 -31.32 -2.35
N THR A 38 -16.08 -30.89 -1.55
CA THR A 38 -17.26 -31.65 -1.16
C THR A 38 -18.50 -30.86 -1.54
N VAL A 39 -18.60 -30.60 -2.84
CA VAL A 39 -19.85 -30.21 -3.52
C VAL A 39 -20.95 -31.16 -3.03
N ARG A 40 -21.89 -30.65 -2.24
CA ARG A 40 -23.11 -31.40 -1.93
C ARG A 40 -23.83 -31.61 -3.26
N GLN A 41 -24.05 -32.88 -3.62
CA GLN A 41 -24.54 -33.19 -4.96
C GLN A 41 -25.99 -32.77 -5.11
N ASN A 42 -26.25 -31.86 -6.06
CA ASN A 42 -27.60 -31.51 -6.45
C ASN A 42 -28.28 -32.76 -7.05
N GLU A 43 -29.21 -33.35 -6.30
CA GLU A 43 -29.94 -34.55 -6.71
C GLU A 43 -31.42 -34.21 -6.95
N THR A 44 -31.94 -34.56 -8.14
CA THR A 44 -33.35 -34.37 -8.48
C THR A 44 -34.08 -35.71 -8.53
N THR A 45 -35.08 -35.89 -7.66
CA THR A 45 -35.94 -37.07 -7.59
C THR A 45 -37.30 -36.77 -8.22
N ASN A 46 -37.64 -37.45 -9.33
CA ASN A 46 -38.97 -37.39 -9.93
C ASN A 46 -40.02 -38.09 -9.05
N LEU A 47 -41.00 -37.33 -8.54
CA LEU A 47 -42.16 -37.82 -7.81
C LEU A 47 -43.34 -38.18 -8.74
N ILE A 48 -43.59 -37.38 -9.78
CA ILE A 48 -44.69 -37.60 -10.73
C ILE A 48 -44.18 -37.52 -12.16
N ASN A 49 -44.56 -38.51 -12.97
CA ASN A 49 -44.29 -38.57 -14.41
C ASN A 49 -45.45 -39.27 -15.13
N ALA A 50 -45.37 -39.41 -16.45
CA ALA A 50 -46.44 -39.99 -17.27
C ALA A 50 -46.84 -41.45 -16.93
N SER A 51 -46.04 -42.17 -16.14
CA SER A 51 -46.38 -43.52 -15.63
C SER A 51 -47.03 -43.53 -14.24
N THR A 52 -47.15 -42.38 -13.58
CA THR A 52 -47.79 -42.27 -12.27
C THR A 52 -49.28 -42.62 -12.36
N THR A 53 -49.69 -43.62 -11.58
CA THR A 53 -51.10 -44.01 -11.46
C THR A 53 -51.84 -43.01 -10.58
N TRP A 54 -52.92 -42.45 -11.11
CA TRP A 54 -53.86 -41.60 -10.40
C TRP A 54 -55.16 -42.36 -10.13
N ASN A 55 -55.63 -42.30 -8.89
CA ASN A 55 -57.01 -42.62 -8.57
C ASN A 55 -57.86 -41.36 -8.86
N TYR A 56 -59.02 -41.50 -9.49
CA TYR A 56 -59.81 -40.36 -9.93
C TYR A 56 -61.34 -40.55 -9.85
N LEU A 57 -62.07 -39.44 -9.75
CA LEU A 57 -63.53 -39.36 -9.86
C LEU A 57 -63.95 -38.49 -11.05
N ASP A 58 -64.84 -39.05 -11.86
CA ASP A 58 -65.49 -38.47 -13.03
C ASP A 58 -67.00 -38.81 -13.05
N ASN A 59 -67.60 -38.92 -11.86
CA ASN A 59 -68.95 -39.45 -11.63
C ASN A 59 -69.92 -38.42 -11.00
N ASN A 60 -69.54 -37.14 -10.94
CA ASN A 60 -70.34 -36.05 -10.37
C ASN A 60 -70.70 -36.25 -8.89
N VAL A 61 -69.76 -36.80 -8.10
CA VAL A 61 -69.86 -36.94 -6.64
C VAL A 61 -68.78 -36.10 -5.99
N ASP A 62 -69.16 -35.30 -4.99
CA ASP A 62 -68.21 -34.58 -4.13
C ASP A 62 -67.52 -35.59 -3.18
N PRO A 63 -66.19 -35.74 -3.19
CA PRO A 63 -65.47 -36.62 -2.27
C PRO A 63 -65.28 -36.04 -0.87
N GLY A 64 -65.62 -34.76 -0.67
CA GLY A 64 -65.60 -34.10 0.64
C GLY A 64 -66.64 -34.63 1.62
N THR A 65 -66.60 -34.10 2.84
CA THR A 65 -67.57 -34.40 3.90
C THR A 65 -68.31 -33.15 4.35
N SER A 66 -69.41 -33.32 5.08
CA SER A 66 -70.19 -32.20 5.65
C SER A 66 -69.46 -31.40 6.74
N GLU A 67 -68.35 -31.93 7.28
CA GLU A 67 -67.53 -31.28 8.30
C GLU A 67 -66.20 -30.74 7.72
N ASP A 68 -65.69 -31.39 6.68
CA ASP A 68 -64.45 -31.03 5.98
C ASP A 68 -64.56 -31.37 4.48
N ARG A 69 -64.66 -30.34 3.65
CA ARG A 69 -64.69 -30.47 2.18
C ARG A 69 -63.39 -31.02 1.61
N TYR A 70 -62.25 -30.81 2.29
CA TYR A 70 -60.93 -31.26 1.85
C TYR A 70 -60.50 -32.58 2.49
N ALA A 71 -61.43 -33.34 3.10
CA ALA A 71 -61.12 -34.62 3.76
C ALA A 71 -60.42 -35.64 2.84
N TRP A 72 -60.63 -35.53 1.53
CA TRP A 72 -60.11 -36.43 0.51
C TRP A 72 -58.68 -36.11 0.04
N THR A 73 -58.19 -34.87 0.23
CA THR A 73 -56.82 -34.47 -0.10
C THR A 73 -55.80 -34.89 0.96
N LYS A 74 -56.29 -35.41 2.09
CA LYS A 74 -55.52 -35.80 3.28
C LYS A 74 -55.13 -37.28 3.27
N GLU A 75 -54.27 -37.66 4.19
CA GLU A 75 -53.90 -39.06 4.45
C GLU A 75 -55.08 -39.89 4.97
N GLY A 76 -54.98 -41.22 4.85
CA GLY A 76 -55.97 -42.16 5.38
C GLY A 76 -57.32 -42.20 4.65
N TYR A 77 -57.63 -41.23 3.77
CA TYR A 77 -58.85 -41.29 2.96
C TYR A 77 -58.85 -42.50 2.01
N GLN A 78 -59.98 -43.21 1.96
CA GLN A 78 -60.15 -44.48 1.25
C GLN A 78 -60.63 -44.23 -0.19
N VAL A 79 -60.01 -44.88 -1.17
CA VAL A 79 -60.25 -44.65 -2.61
C VAL A 79 -60.74 -45.90 -3.36
N ASP A 80 -61.16 -46.94 -2.66
CA ASP A 80 -61.60 -48.24 -3.24
C ASP A 80 -62.77 -48.11 -4.23
N SER A 81 -63.51 -47.01 -4.19
CA SER A 81 -64.63 -46.68 -5.09
C SER A 81 -64.23 -45.79 -6.29
N TRP A 82 -62.98 -45.33 -6.36
CA TRP A 82 -62.49 -44.44 -7.40
C TRP A 82 -62.02 -45.24 -8.62
N LYS A 83 -61.99 -44.61 -9.79
CA LYS A 83 -61.31 -45.20 -10.96
C LYS A 83 -59.80 -45.06 -10.79
N SER A 84 -59.00 -45.85 -11.50
CA SER A 84 -57.53 -45.80 -11.41
C SER A 84 -56.89 -46.01 -12.79
N ALA A 85 -55.98 -45.12 -13.19
CA ALA A 85 -55.28 -45.16 -14.49
C ALA A 85 -53.99 -44.34 -14.46
N ALA A 86 -53.17 -44.42 -15.50
CA ALA A 86 -51.98 -43.57 -15.71
C ALA A 86 -52.01 -42.94 -17.11
N GLY A 87 -51.38 -41.78 -17.27
CA GLY A 87 -51.26 -41.05 -18.54
C GLY A 87 -51.99 -39.70 -18.55
N LYS A 88 -52.42 -39.27 -19.74
CA LYS A 88 -53.09 -38.00 -20.02
C LYS A 88 -54.60 -38.17 -19.88
N PHE A 89 -55.27 -37.44 -19.00
CA PHE A 89 -56.72 -37.56 -18.77
C PHE A 89 -57.47 -36.47 -19.53
N GLY A 90 -58.65 -36.79 -20.06
CA GLY A 90 -59.50 -35.78 -20.67
C GLY A 90 -60.61 -36.31 -21.56
N ALA A 91 -61.31 -35.38 -22.22
CA ALA A 91 -62.28 -35.63 -23.27
C ALA A 91 -62.38 -34.40 -24.20
N LYS A 92 -62.87 -34.60 -25.43
CA LYS A 92 -63.39 -33.56 -26.33
C LYS A 92 -64.74 -34.04 -26.83
N ASN A 93 -65.83 -33.40 -26.40
CA ASN A 93 -67.22 -33.79 -26.61
C ASN A 93 -67.51 -35.26 -26.20
N GLY A 94 -67.05 -35.66 -25.01
CA GLY A 94 -67.27 -37.00 -24.45
C GLY A 94 -66.46 -38.13 -25.08
N ALA A 95 -65.48 -37.83 -25.94
CA ALA A 95 -64.62 -38.81 -26.61
C ALA A 95 -63.13 -38.45 -26.51
N LEU A 96 -62.25 -39.42 -26.81
CA LEU A 96 -60.82 -39.14 -26.99
C LEU A 96 -60.60 -38.44 -28.34
N GLY A 97 -59.99 -37.26 -28.31
CA GLY A 97 -59.62 -36.45 -29.47
C GLY A 97 -58.65 -35.34 -29.04
N SER A 98 -58.02 -34.62 -29.97
CA SER A 98 -57.14 -33.52 -29.59
C SER A 98 -57.93 -32.27 -29.19
N LEU A 99 -57.42 -31.56 -28.19
CA LEU A 99 -57.96 -30.29 -27.68
C LEU A 99 -57.23 -29.07 -28.27
N GLY A 100 -56.42 -29.27 -29.33
CA GLY A 100 -55.47 -28.27 -29.79
C GLY A 100 -54.17 -28.28 -28.98
N GLY A 101 -53.26 -27.35 -29.26
CA GLY A 101 -51.97 -27.19 -28.56
C GLY A 101 -50.96 -28.36 -28.62
N GLY A 102 -51.35 -29.53 -29.15
CA GLY A 102 -50.62 -30.80 -28.98
C GLY A 102 -51.23 -31.71 -27.90
N TYR A 103 -52.19 -31.19 -27.12
CA TYR A 103 -52.88 -31.94 -26.08
C TYR A 103 -53.84 -32.98 -26.69
N THR A 104 -53.70 -34.23 -26.26
CA THR A 104 -54.54 -35.36 -26.64
C THR A 104 -54.55 -36.37 -25.49
N PRO A 105 -55.71 -36.61 -24.82
CA PRO A 105 -55.79 -37.55 -23.71
C PRO A 105 -55.64 -39.00 -24.15
N THR A 106 -55.11 -39.83 -23.26
CA THR A 106 -54.99 -41.29 -23.38
C THR A 106 -55.99 -42.03 -22.48
N VAL A 107 -56.49 -41.37 -21.43
CA VAL A 107 -57.52 -41.86 -20.51
C VAL A 107 -58.78 -41.00 -20.68
N LEU A 108 -59.90 -41.63 -21.01
CA LEU A 108 -61.17 -40.93 -21.20
C LEU A 108 -61.81 -40.62 -19.84
N LEU A 109 -62.05 -39.34 -19.58
CA LEU A 109 -62.94 -38.90 -18.50
C LEU A 109 -64.39 -38.96 -18.97
N ASN A 110 -65.30 -39.40 -18.10
CA ASN A 110 -66.73 -39.22 -18.34
C ASN A 110 -67.10 -37.74 -18.20
N GLN A 111 -67.19 -37.03 -19.33
CA GLN A 111 -67.37 -35.57 -19.34
C GLN A 111 -68.72 -35.09 -18.76
N TYR A 112 -69.79 -35.88 -18.89
CA TYR A 112 -71.17 -35.41 -18.70
C TYR A 112 -71.85 -35.95 -17.43
N ILE A 113 -72.72 -35.12 -16.83
CA ILE A 113 -73.64 -35.54 -15.75
C ILE A 113 -74.73 -36.45 -16.34
N GLU A 114 -74.92 -37.63 -15.73
CA GLU A 114 -75.85 -38.66 -16.20
C GLU A 114 -77.27 -38.11 -16.47
N GLY A 115 -77.81 -38.45 -17.64
CA GLY A 115 -79.14 -38.00 -18.07
C GLY A 115 -79.23 -36.55 -18.58
N THR A 116 -78.11 -35.83 -18.67
CA THR A 116 -78.06 -34.44 -19.14
C THR A 116 -77.10 -34.26 -20.32
N SER A 117 -77.02 -33.02 -20.85
CA SER A 117 -75.96 -32.57 -21.74
C SER A 117 -75.05 -31.53 -21.07
N ASN A 118 -74.99 -31.52 -19.74
CA ASN A 118 -74.13 -30.63 -18.97
C ASN A 118 -72.86 -31.39 -18.57
N ASP A 119 -71.73 -30.69 -18.58
CA ASP A 119 -70.46 -31.22 -18.09
C ASP A 119 -70.50 -31.47 -16.57
N ILE A 120 -69.62 -32.33 -16.07
CA ILE A 120 -69.36 -32.47 -14.64
C ILE A 120 -68.56 -31.24 -14.17
N PRO A 121 -68.98 -30.50 -13.12
CA PRO A 121 -68.30 -29.27 -12.71
C PRO A 121 -66.83 -29.46 -12.34
N THR A 122 -66.50 -30.59 -11.70
CA THR A 122 -65.19 -30.82 -11.10
C THR A 122 -64.82 -32.30 -11.14
N PHE A 123 -63.56 -32.56 -11.48
CA PHE A 123 -62.92 -33.87 -11.46
C PHE A 123 -61.86 -33.90 -10.36
N PHE A 124 -61.72 -35.02 -9.67
CA PHE A 124 -60.80 -35.16 -8.54
C PHE A 124 -59.75 -36.22 -8.84
N PHE A 125 -58.49 -35.91 -8.59
CA PHE A 125 -57.35 -36.81 -8.83
C PHE A 125 -56.53 -36.93 -7.54
N ARG A 126 -56.11 -38.15 -7.19
CA ARG A 126 -55.28 -38.43 -6.01
C ARG A 126 -54.26 -39.54 -6.28
N THR A 127 -53.01 -39.31 -5.91
CA THR A 127 -51.93 -40.30 -5.93
C THR A 127 -51.06 -40.18 -4.67
N THR A 128 -50.14 -41.11 -4.48
CA THR A 128 -49.14 -41.08 -3.40
C THR A 128 -47.73 -41.14 -3.97
N VAL A 129 -46.82 -40.37 -3.35
CA VAL A 129 -45.42 -40.23 -3.74
C VAL A 129 -44.52 -40.40 -2.52
N ASN A 130 -43.33 -40.98 -2.67
CA ASN A 130 -42.41 -41.19 -1.54
C ASN A 130 -41.26 -40.19 -1.56
N VAL A 131 -41.08 -39.46 -0.46
CA VAL A 131 -39.98 -38.52 -0.24
C VAL A 131 -38.97 -39.18 0.71
N ASN A 132 -37.74 -39.39 0.24
CA ASN A 132 -36.76 -40.23 0.95
C ASN A 132 -36.08 -39.50 2.12
N SER A 133 -35.93 -38.18 2.02
CA SER A 133 -35.40 -37.31 3.08
C SER A 133 -36.04 -35.92 3.00
N LEU A 134 -35.90 -35.13 4.06
CA LEU A 134 -36.06 -33.66 4.01
C LEU A 134 -34.75 -32.92 4.34
N ASP A 135 -33.70 -33.66 4.73
CA ASP A 135 -32.36 -33.10 4.88
C ASP A 135 -31.88 -32.61 3.51
N ASP A 136 -31.29 -31.41 3.47
CA ASP A 136 -30.88 -30.69 2.27
C ASP A 136 -31.97 -30.54 1.18
N LEU A 137 -33.26 -30.53 1.54
CA LEU A 137 -34.36 -30.15 0.62
C LEU A 137 -34.19 -28.70 0.14
N GLY A 138 -34.11 -28.49 -1.18
CA GLY A 138 -34.03 -27.16 -1.80
C GLY A 138 -35.37 -26.66 -2.36
N SER A 139 -36.05 -27.47 -3.18
CA SER A 139 -37.32 -27.09 -3.83
C SER A 139 -38.16 -28.26 -4.32
N LEU A 140 -39.42 -27.97 -4.65
CA LEU A 140 -40.33 -28.84 -5.40
C LEU A 140 -40.76 -28.11 -6.68
N THR A 141 -40.46 -28.68 -7.84
CA THR A 141 -40.74 -28.08 -9.16
C THR A 141 -41.53 -29.03 -10.06
N GLY A 142 -42.36 -28.52 -10.95
CA GLY A 142 -43.06 -29.35 -11.95
C GLY A 142 -44.17 -28.63 -12.73
N ASN A 143 -44.72 -29.30 -13.75
CA ASN A 143 -45.68 -28.70 -14.67
C ASN A 143 -47.02 -29.43 -14.63
N LEU A 144 -48.10 -28.70 -14.39
CA LEU A 144 -49.47 -29.19 -14.57
C LEU A 144 -50.04 -28.64 -15.87
N TYR A 145 -50.47 -29.51 -16.78
CA TYR A 145 -51.31 -29.15 -17.92
C TYR A 145 -52.77 -29.42 -17.57
N TYR A 146 -53.58 -28.38 -17.56
CA TYR A 146 -54.98 -28.41 -17.13
C TYR A 146 -55.87 -27.70 -18.16
N ASP A 147 -57.14 -28.09 -18.23
CA ASP A 147 -58.17 -27.29 -18.89
C ASP A 147 -58.94 -26.47 -17.85
N ASP A 148 -59.47 -25.32 -18.27
CA ASP A 148 -60.23 -24.34 -17.48
C ASP A 148 -59.60 -23.84 -16.14
N ALA A 149 -59.48 -24.66 -15.09
CA ALA A 149 -58.81 -24.31 -13.82
C ALA A 149 -58.41 -25.53 -12.99
N ALA A 150 -57.40 -25.38 -12.12
CA ALA A 150 -56.96 -26.44 -11.22
C ALA A 150 -56.43 -25.95 -9.86
N ILE A 151 -56.57 -26.77 -8.82
CA ILE A 151 -56.01 -26.55 -7.47
C ILE A 151 -55.25 -27.80 -7.03
N ILE A 152 -54.01 -27.64 -6.56
CA ILE A 152 -53.12 -28.72 -6.11
C ILE A 152 -52.99 -28.69 -4.59
N TYR A 153 -53.14 -29.86 -3.98
CA TYR A 153 -53.00 -30.11 -2.56
C TYR A 153 -51.90 -31.14 -2.29
N ILE A 154 -51.12 -30.92 -1.23
CA ILE A 154 -50.15 -31.89 -0.69
C ILE A 154 -50.48 -32.14 0.78
N ASN A 155 -50.69 -33.40 1.16
CA ASN A 155 -51.07 -33.85 2.50
C ASN A 155 -52.29 -33.12 3.14
N GLY A 156 -53.11 -32.44 2.33
CA GLY A 156 -54.26 -31.65 2.78
C GLY A 156 -54.08 -30.12 2.76
N ILE A 157 -52.89 -29.62 2.43
CA ILE A 157 -52.58 -28.18 2.31
C ILE A 157 -52.62 -27.78 0.84
N GLU A 158 -53.29 -26.66 0.51
CA GLU A 158 -53.26 -26.07 -0.83
C GLU A 158 -51.88 -25.46 -1.11
N VAL A 159 -51.19 -25.92 -2.16
CA VAL A 159 -49.83 -25.50 -2.48
C VAL A 159 -49.73 -24.66 -3.76
N ALA A 160 -50.66 -24.84 -4.69
CA ALA A 160 -50.74 -24.09 -5.93
C ALA A 160 -52.18 -24.07 -6.45
N SER A 161 -52.56 -22.99 -7.14
CA SER A 161 -53.81 -22.94 -7.90
C SER A 161 -53.62 -22.13 -9.17
N PHE A 162 -54.33 -22.53 -10.23
CA PHE A 162 -54.25 -21.92 -11.56
C PHE A 162 -55.67 -21.65 -12.06
N ASP A 163 -55.91 -20.44 -12.56
CA ASP A 163 -57.21 -19.92 -13.02
C ASP A 163 -58.39 -19.98 -12.02
N LYS A 164 -58.11 -20.33 -10.76
CA LYS A 164 -59.04 -20.28 -9.62
C LYS A 164 -59.74 -18.92 -9.54
N PRO A 165 -61.08 -18.84 -9.60
CA PRO A 165 -61.81 -17.58 -9.60
C PRO A 165 -61.52 -16.68 -8.39
N SER A 166 -61.63 -15.36 -8.58
CA SER A 166 -61.52 -14.40 -7.49
C SER A 166 -62.66 -14.59 -6.47
N GLY A 167 -62.29 -14.95 -5.24
CA GLY A 167 -63.22 -15.41 -4.19
C GLY A 167 -63.18 -16.93 -3.95
N GLY A 168 -62.60 -17.71 -4.86
CA GLY A 168 -62.55 -19.17 -4.82
C GLY A 168 -63.86 -19.85 -5.25
N TYR A 169 -64.07 -21.07 -4.76
CA TYR A 169 -65.28 -21.87 -5.00
C TYR A 169 -66.02 -22.12 -3.69
N ASP A 170 -67.35 -21.97 -3.68
CA ASP A 170 -68.19 -22.21 -2.49
C ASP A 170 -68.17 -23.69 -2.06
N THR A 171 -68.24 -24.61 -3.04
CA THR A 171 -68.17 -26.07 -2.85
C THR A 171 -67.11 -26.66 -3.77
N ASN A 172 -66.69 -27.91 -3.53
CA ASN A 172 -65.76 -28.59 -4.43
C ASN A 172 -66.39 -28.78 -5.82
N MET A 173 -67.69 -29.14 -5.89
CA MET A 173 -68.44 -29.30 -7.14
C MET A 173 -68.91 -27.95 -7.75
N SER A 174 -67.96 -27.12 -8.19
CA SER A 174 -68.22 -25.77 -8.72
C SER A 174 -67.61 -25.55 -10.10
N TYR A 175 -68.31 -24.83 -10.97
CA TYR A 175 -67.73 -24.33 -12.22
C TYR A 175 -66.93 -23.05 -11.99
N GLY A 176 -65.90 -22.84 -12.80
CA GLY A 176 -65.20 -21.57 -12.94
C GLY A 176 -63.73 -21.77 -13.27
N GLY A 177 -63.22 -20.97 -14.21
CA GLY A 177 -61.87 -21.06 -14.76
C GLY A 177 -61.69 -20.11 -15.94
N SER A 178 -60.58 -20.23 -16.68
CA SER A 178 -60.26 -19.35 -17.81
C SER A 178 -61.29 -19.37 -18.95
N ASN A 179 -62.06 -20.45 -19.12
CA ASN A 179 -63.00 -20.62 -20.23
C ASN A 179 -62.34 -20.59 -21.62
N ASP A 180 -61.02 -20.82 -21.67
CA ASP A 180 -60.17 -20.80 -22.87
C ASP A 180 -60.47 -21.95 -23.85
N SER A 181 -59.78 -21.96 -25.00
CA SER A 181 -60.04 -22.92 -26.10
C SER A 181 -58.98 -24.01 -26.29
N ASN A 182 -57.91 -24.01 -25.48
CA ASN A 182 -56.93 -25.08 -25.39
C ASN A 182 -56.46 -25.19 -23.92
N PRO A 183 -56.06 -26.38 -23.43
CA PRO A 183 -55.40 -26.53 -22.14
C PRO A 183 -54.18 -25.62 -21.94
N ARG A 184 -53.94 -25.24 -20.69
CA ARG A 184 -52.89 -24.32 -20.25
C ARG A 184 -51.84 -25.02 -19.39
N GLU A 185 -50.65 -24.42 -19.32
CA GLU A 185 -49.57 -24.86 -18.43
C GLU A 185 -49.60 -24.04 -17.13
N GLY A 186 -49.47 -24.73 -16.00
CA GLY A 186 -49.28 -24.17 -14.67
C GLY A 186 -47.97 -24.68 -14.10
N GLN A 187 -46.99 -23.78 -13.94
CA GLN A 187 -45.69 -24.10 -13.36
C GLN A 187 -45.76 -24.05 -11.84
N ILE A 188 -45.23 -25.08 -11.20
CA ILE A 188 -45.10 -25.22 -9.75
C ILE A 188 -43.64 -24.99 -9.42
N ASN A 189 -43.36 -24.01 -8.56
CA ASN A 189 -42.02 -23.72 -8.04
C ASN A 189 -42.16 -23.35 -6.56
N LEU A 190 -41.84 -24.28 -5.67
CA LEU A 190 -41.97 -24.12 -4.22
C LEU A 190 -40.61 -24.24 -3.54
N THR A 191 -40.27 -23.32 -2.64
CA THR A 191 -39.01 -23.32 -1.89
C THR A 191 -39.06 -24.26 -0.68
N ALA A 192 -37.89 -24.62 -0.15
CA ALA A 192 -37.76 -25.41 1.08
C ALA A 192 -38.63 -24.89 2.24
N ASP A 193 -38.67 -23.57 2.48
CA ASP A 193 -39.50 -22.97 3.53
C ASP A 193 -41.01 -23.10 3.25
N GLN A 194 -41.45 -23.01 2.00
CA GLN A 194 -42.85 -23.27 1.62
C GLN A 194 -43.24 -24.74 1.79
N LEU A 195 -42.27 -25.66 1.77
CA LEU A 195 -42.48 -27.10 1.85
C LEU A 195 -42.37 -27.67 3.27
N LYS A 196 -41.84 -26.88 4.21
CA LYS A 196 -41.42 -27.30 5.57
C LYS A 196 -42.51 -27.96 6.42
N ASP A 197 -43.73 -27.44 6.35
CA ASP A 197 -44.91 -27.98 7.04
C ASP A 197 -45.86 -28.74 6.07
N VAL A 198 -45.41 -28.98 4.83
CA VAL A 198 -46.22 -29.53 3.73
C VAL A 198 -45.76 -30.93 3.33
N LEU A 199 -44.46 -31.14 3.15
CA LEU A 199 -43.86 -32.45 2.89
C LEU A 199 -43.41 -33.13 4.19
N LYS A 200 -43.40 -34.46 4.18
CA LYS A 200 -42.81 -35.29 5.24
C LYS A 200 -41.94 -36.39 4.64
N VAL A 201 -41.04 -36.96 5.43
CA VAL A 201 -40.31 -38.19 5.05
C VAL A 201 -41.29 -39.36 4.94
N GLY A 202 -41.19 -40.14 3.86
CA GLY A 202 -42.06 -41.27 3.55
C GLY A 202 -43.17 -40.93 2.54
N GLU A 203 -44.32 -41.59 2.67
CA GLU A 203 -45.47 -41.43 1.78
C GLU A 203 -46.15 -40.07 1.97
N ASN A 204 -46.34 -39.32 0.88
CA ASN A 204 -47.07 -38.06 0.81
C ASN A 204 -48.24 -38.21 -0.17
N VAL A 205 -49.39 -37.61 0.15
CA VAL A 205 -50.56 -37.55 -0.72
C VAL A 205 -50.46 -36.32 -1.62
N ILE A 206 -50.56 -36.53 -2.94
CA ILE A 206 -50.75 -35.44 -3.92
C ILE A 206 -52.17 -35.55 -4.46
N ALA A 207 -52.93 -34.45 -4.40
CA ALA A 207 -54.32 -34.38 -4.82
C ALA A 207 -54.58 -33.13 -5.67
N VAL A 208 -55.47 -33.23 -6.66
CA VAL A 208 -55.79 -32.14 -7.58
C VAL A 208 -57.30 -32.04 -7.81
N GLU A 209 -57.85 -30.85 -7.62
CA GLU A 209 -59.18 -30.45 -8.11
C GLU A 209 -59.01 -29.86 -9.52
N LEU A 210 -59.78 -30.36 -10.49
CA LEU A 210 -59.83 -29.85 -11.86
C LEU A 210 -61.24 -29.37 -12.16
N HIS A 211 -61.41 -28.09 -12.44
CA HIS A 211 -62.72 -27.44 -12.58
C HIS A 211 -63.03 -27.06 -14.01
N GLN A 212 -64.20 -27.45 -14.51
CA GLN A 212 -64.75 -26.94 -15.77
C GLN A 212 -65.16 -25.48 -15.60
N GLY A 213 -64.94 -24.66 -16.63
CA GLY A 213 -65.23 -23.23 -16.60
C GLY A 213 -66.72 -22.91 -16.66
N ARG A 214 -67.52 -23.84 -17.20
CA ARG A 214 -68.97 -23.70 -17.43
C ARG A 214 -69.64 -25.06 -17.71
N ALA A 215 -70.95 -25.14 -17.48
CA ALA A 215 -71.78 -26.33 -17.72
C ALA A 215 -71.87 -26.78 -19.19
N SER A 216 -71.41 -25.96 -20.13
CA SER A 216 -71.33 -26.26 -21.56
C SER A 216 -69.91 -25.97 -22.07
N SER A 217 -68.90 -26.57 -21.42
CA SER A 217 -67.58 -26.68 -22.03
C SER A 217 -67.62 -27.71 -23.17
N SER A 218 -66.56 -27.80 -23.97
CA SER A 218 -66.44 -28.82 -25.02
C SER A 218 -65.36 -29.85 -24.72
N ASP A 219 -64.58 -29.66 -23.66
CA ASP A 219 -63.38 -30.42 -23.33
C ASP A 219 -63.06 -30.35 -21.85
N VAL A 220 -62.20 -31.27 -21.43
CA VAL A 220 -61.55 -31.34 -20.13
C VAL A 220 -60.16 -31.97 -20.31
N TYR A 221 -59.15 -31.50 -19.59
CA TYR A 221 -57.78 -32.04 -19.65
C TYR A 221 -57.07 -32.02 -18.30
N PHE A 222 -56.31 -33.08 -18.02
CA PHE A 222 -55.38 -33.16 -16.89
C PHE A 222 -54.17 -34.02 -17.25
N GLU A 223 -52.99 -33.43 -17.17
CA GLU A 223 -51.70 -34.12 -17.25
C GLU A 223 -50.72 -33.44 -16.30
N PHE A 224 -50.34 -34.14 -15.23
CA PHE A 224 -49.31 -33.68 -14.31
C PHE A 224 -47.97 -34.30 -14.73
N ALA A 225 -47.05 -33.47 -15.21
CA ALA A 225 -45.75 -33.88 -15.73
C ALA A 225 -44.60 -33.40 -14.84
N ASN A 226 -43.64 -34.30 -14.61
CA ASN A 226 -42.33 -34.01 -14.02
C ASN A 226 -42.42 -33.19 -12.72
N LEU A 227 -43.22 -33.63 -11.74
CA LEU A 227 -43.10 -33.10 -10.37
C LEU A 227 -41.86 -33.73 -9.73
N GLN A 228 -40.91 -32.92 -9.28
CA GLN A 228 -39.60 -33.36 -8.81
C GLN A 228 -39.22 -32.63 -7.53
N VAL A 229 -38.63 -33.36 -6.58
CA VAL A 229 -37.92 -32.78 -5.44
C VAL A 229 -36.46 -32.56 -5.85
N ASN A 230 -35.94 -31.38 -5.57
CA ASN A 230 -34.53 -31.03 -5.76
C ASN A 230 -33.88 -30.91 -4.38
N TYR A 231 -32.82 -31.69 -4.16
CA TYR A 231 -31.96 -31.64 -2.99
C TYR A 231 -30.67 -30.84 -3.31
N GLY A 232 -30.07 -30.26 -2.28
CA GLY A 232 -29.10 -29.16 -2.40
C GLY A 232 -29.80 -27.80 -2.49
N GLN A 233 -29.10 -26.71 -2.15
CA GLN A 233 -29.57 -25.39 -2.54
C GLN A 233 -29.44 -25.23 -4.05
N THR A 234 -30.35 -24.49 -4.69
CA THR A 234 -30.10 -23.96 -6.04
C THR A 234 -28.79 -23.18 -6.00
N PRO A 235 -27.76 -23.53 -6.80
CA PRO A 235 -26.48 -22.82 -6.76
C PRO A 235 -26.66 -21.33 -6.98
N VAL A 236 -25.85 -20.52 -6.28
CA VAL A 236 -25.86 -19.08 -6.45
C VAL A 236 -25.41 -18.74 -7.87
N GLU A 237 -26.27 -18.06 -8.64
CA GLU A 237 -25.92 -17.61 -9.99
C GLU A 237 -24.94 -16.44 -9.87
N GLN A 238 -23.65 -16.73 -10.10
CA GLN A 238 -22.57 -15.75 -10.18
C GLN A 238 -22.38 -15.33 -11.65
N LYS A 239 -22.43 -14.02 -11.92
CA LYS A 239 -22.32 -13.45 -13.28
C LYS A 239 -21.67 -12.05 -13.25
N ALA A 240 -21.48 -11.45 -14.43
CA ALA A 240 -20.89 -10.10 -14.58
C ALA A 240 -19.51 -9.92 -13.91
N LEU A 241 -18.78 -11.02 -13.68
CA LEU A 241 -17.43 -10.97 -13.15
C LEU A 241 -16.55 -10.16 -14.10
N ASN A 242 -15.90 -9.14 -13.57
CA ASN A 242 -14.87 -8.40 -14.28
C ASN A 242 -13.79 -7.87 -13.34
N LEU A 243 -12.58 -7.69 -13.89
CA LEU A 243 -11.44 -7.06 -13.24
C LEU A 243 -11.37 -5.57 -13.60
N THR A 244 -10.90 -4.78 -12.66
CA THR A 244 -10.75 -3.32 -12.73
C THR A 244 -9.41 -2.94 -12.10
N VAL A 245 -8.77 -1.87 -12.58
CA VAL A 245 -7.45 -1.45 -12.07
C VAL A 245 -7.46 -1.19 -10.56
N GLY A 246 -6.37 -1.55 -9.88
CA GLY A 246 -6.09 -1.17 -8.49
C GLY A 246 -5.77 0.32 -8.35
N LYS A 247 -5.51 0.79 -7.13
CA LYS A 247 -4.98 2.16 -6.91
C LYS A 247 -3.57 2.34 -7.51
N ASP A 248 -2.84 1.22 -7.52
CA ASP A 248 -1.50 0.94 -8.03
C ASP A 248 -1.44 -0.57 -8.33
N GLU A 249 -0.33 -1.02 -8.91
CA GLU A 249 -0.09 -2.38 -9.40
C GLU A 249 -0.10 -3.46 -8.29
N THR A 250 0.03 -3.06 -7.02
CA THR A 250 -0.07 -3.98 -5.86
C THR A 250 -1.51 -4.36 -5.53
N GLU A 251 -2.49 -3.79 -6.22
CA GLU A 251 -3.91 -4.04 -6.05
C GLU A 251 -4.62 -4.43 -7.36
N MET A 252 -5.69 -5.22 -7.23
CA MET A 252 -6.56 -5.58 -8.35
C MET A 252 -8.02 -5.59 -7.87
N ASN A 253 -8.88 -4.80 -8.49
CA ASN A 253 -10.28 -4.70 -8.11
C ASN A 253 -11.13 -5.70 -8.90
N LEU A 254 -12.11 -6.32 -8.26
CA LEU A 254 -13.12 -7.15 -8.94
C LEU A 254 -14.53 -6.68 -8.61
N THR A 255 -15.43 -6.91 -9.55
CA THR A 255 -16.90 -6.87 -9.34
C THR A 255 -17.52 -8.18 -9.83
N TRP A 256 -18.55 -8.69 -9.16
CA TRP A 256 -19.48 -9.69 -9.73
C TRP A 256 -20.89 -9.56 -9.15
N TYR A 257 -21.89 -10.06 -9.86
CA TYR A 257 -23.29 -10.14 -9.41
C TYR A 257 -23.60 -11.56 -8.91
N ALA A 258 -24.38 -11.68 -7.85
CA ALA A 258 -24.84 -12.94 -7.25
C ALA A 258 -26.37 -12.89 -6.99
N ASN A 259 -27.11 -13.96 -7.25
CA ASN A 259 -28.58 -14.01 -7.00
C ASN A 259 -28.97 -14.25 -5.51
N THR A 260 -28.16 -13.77 -4.57
CA THR A 260 -28.36 -13.92 -3.12
C THR A 260 -27.96 -12.64 -2.38
N SER A 261 -28.61 -12.34 -1.26
CA SER A 261 -28.31 -11.18 -0.40
C SER A 261 -27.03 -11.33 0.41
N GLU A 262 -26.50 -12.55 0.52
CA GLU A 262 -25.30 -12.85 1.28
C GLU A 262 -24.05 -12.45 0.46
N ILE A 263 -23.43 -11.35 0.88
CA ILE A 263 -22.24 -10.79 0.24
C ILE A 263 -21.07 -11.78 0.34
N GLY A 264 -20.44 -12.01 -0.80
CA GLY A 264 -19.46 -13.07 -0.97
C GLY A 264 -18.03 -12.69 -0.59
N THR A 265 -17.12 -13.60 -0.90
CA THR A 265 -15.68 -13.42 -0.77
C THR A 265 -14.95 -13.79 -2.06
N VAL A 266 -13.73 -13.29 -2.22
CA VAL A 266 -12.77 -13.77 -3.22
C VAL A 266 -11.69 -14.54 -2.49
N GLU A 267 -11.45 -15.79 -2.89
CA GLU A 267 -10.28 -16.55 -2.47
C GLU A 267 -9.22 -16.46 -3.58
N TYR A 268 -7.99 -16.10 -3.25
CA TYR A 268 -6.90 -15.98 -4.22
C TYR A 268 -5.55 -16.46 -3.68
N ALA A 269 -4.69 -16.94 -4.57
CA ALA A 269 -3.34 -17.41 -4.28
C ALA A 269 -2.44 -17.26 -5.51
N LYS A 270 -1.12 -17.37 -5.32
CA LYS A 270 -0.19 -17.54 -6.45
C LYS A 270 -0.44 -18.87 -7.14
N ALA A 271 -0.34 -18.92 -8.46
CA ALA A 271 -0.61 -20.12 -9.25
C ALA A 271 0.31 -21.31 -8.86
N SER A 272 -0.26 -22.51 -8.90
CA SER A 272 0.43 -23.79 -8.69
C SER A 272 1.13 -24.29 -9.97
N GLU A 273 2.12 -25.17 -9.82
CA GLU A 273 2.78 -25.83 -10.98
C GLU A 273 1.90 -26.91 -11.66
N ASP A 274 0.89 -27.43 -10.95
CA ASP A 274 -0.02 -28.49 -11.41
C ASP A 274 -1.38 -27.98 -11.91
N GLY A 275 -1.73 -26.73 -11.60
CA GLY A 275 -2.99 -26.10 -12.00
C GLY A 275 -4.18 -26.40 -11.09
N GLU A 276 -3.98 -27.09 -9.96
CA GLU A 276 -5.01 -27.21 -8.92
C GLU A 276 -5.06 -25.92 -8.06
N PHE A 277 -6.24 -25.52 -7.56
CA PHE A 277 -6.35 -24.33 -6.72
C PHE A 277 -5.59 -24.54 -5.40
N PRO A 278 -4.64 -23.65 -5.02
CA PRO A 278 -3.81 -23.86 -3.84
C PRO A 278 -4.61 -24.05 -2.54
N SER A 279 -4.14 -24.96 -1.68
CA SER A 279 -4.75 -25.20 -0.36
C SER A 279 -4.48 -24.10 0.68
N GLU A 280 -3.47 -23.25 0.42
CA GLU A 280 -3.14 -22.07 1.21
C GLU A 280 -3.44 -20.85 0.34
N PHE A 281 -4.43 -20.04 0.75
CA PHE A 281 -4.94 -18.90 -0.01
C PHE A 281 -5.35 -17.75 0.92
N THR A 282 -5.45 -16.54 0.36
CA THR A 282 -5.96 -15.36 1.04
C THR A 282 -7.44 -15.17 0.70
N THR A 283 -8.29 -14.93 1.70
CA THR A 283 -9.71 -14.60 1.51
C THR A 283 -9.92 -13.10 1.68
N VAL A 284 -10.55 -12.46 0.70
CA VAL A 284 -10.98 -11.05 0.73
C VAL A 284 -12.50 -11.00 0.86
N ASN A 285 -13.02 -10.32 1.87
CA ASN A 285 -14.45 -10.07 1.98
C ASN A 285 -14.88 -9.01 0.95
N ALA A 286 -15.95 -9.26 0.20
CA ALA A 286 -16.52 -8.23 -0.66
C ALA A 286 -17.38 -7.24 0.16
N THR A 287 -17.65 -6.10 -0.45
CA THR A 287 -18.75 -5.19 -0.08
C THR A 287 -19.82 -5.25 -1.16
N GLY A 288 -21.07 -4.91 -0.85
CA GLY A 288 -22.14 -5.09 -1.82
C GLY A 288 -23.53 -4.70 -1.33
N ASN A 289 -24.47 -4.65 -2.26
CA ASN A 289 -25.89 -4.40 -2.00
C ASN A 289 -26.74 -4.88 -3.19
N GLN A 290 -28.06 -4.70 -3.13
CA GLN A 290 -28.96 -5.02 -4.26
C GLN A 290 -28.54 -4.24 -5.51
N SER A 291 -28.39 -4.95 -6.63
CA SER A 291 -28.06 -4.38 -7.94
C SER A 291 -29.30 -3.82 -8.66
N ASN A 292 -29.08 -3.08 -9.74
CA ASN A 292 -30.12 -2.66 -10.67
C ASN A 292 -30.71 -3.86 -11.47
N ASP A 293 -30.07 -5.04 -11.46
CA ASP A 293 -30.69 -6.29 -11.91
C ASP A 293 -31.55 -6.93 -10.80
N ASN A 294 -32.85 -7.08 -11.07
CA ASN A 294 -33.82 -7.42 -10.04
C ASN A 294 -33.70 -8.89 -9.60
N GLY A 295 -33.17 -9.09 -8.40
CA GLY A 295 -32.90 -10.40 -7.80
C GLY A 295 -31.40 -10.67 -7.61
N PHE A 296 -30.54 -9.82 -8.17
CA PHE A 296 -29.09 -9.90 -8.01
C PHE A 296 -28.56 -8.80 -7.08
N TYR A 297 -27.46 -9.13 -6.41
CA TYR A 297 -26.69 -8.26 -5.54
C TYR A 297 -25.28 -8.14 -6.12
N TYR A 298 -24.76 -6.93 -6.20
CA TYR A 298 -23.39 -6.71 -6.65
C TYR A 298 -22.43 -6.93 -5.47
N ASN A 299 -21.25 -7.47 -5.77
CA ASN A 299 -20.18 -7.81 -4.84
C ASN A 299 -18.90 -7.20 -5.41
N GLN A 300 -18.18 -6.41 -4.61
CA GLN A 300 -16.98 -5.69 -5.00
C GLN A 300 -15.87 -5.93 -3.97
N ALA A 301 -14.70 -6.34 -4.44
CA ALA A 301 -13.56 -6.70 -3.61
C ALA A 301 -12.25 -6.17 -4.21
N THR A 302 -11.24 -5.97 -3.36
CA THR A 302 -9.92 -5.47 -3.72
C THR A 302 -8.86 -6.47 -3.25
N LEU A 303 -8.19 -7.12 -4.21
CA LEU A 303 -6.98 -7.88 -3.99
C LEU A 303 -5.86 -6.89 -3.66
N THR A 304 -4.97 -7.22 -2.72
CA THR A 304 -3.95 -6.30 -2.19
C THR A 304 -2.66 -7.04 -1.86
N ASN A 305 -1.53 -6.34 -1.84
CA ASN A 305 -0.20 -6.94 -1.62
C ASN A 305 0.15 -7.97 -2.71
N LEU A 306 -0.24 -7.66 -3.96
CA LEU A 306 0.21 -8.41 -5.12
C LEU A 306 1.70 -8.14 -5.35
N GLU A 307 2.44 -9.18 -5.73
CA GLU A 307 3.85 -9.09 -6.10
C GLU A 307 3.98 -8.96 -7.62
N GLU A 308 5.03 -8.30 -8.10
CA GLU A 308 5.38 -8.17 -9.52
C GLU A 308 5.56 -9.53 -10.22
N ASN A 309 5.47 -9.54 -11.55
CA ASN A 309 5.79 -10.68 -12.42
C ASN A 309 5.15 -12.03 -11.97
N THR A 310 3.97 -11.99 -11.36
CA THR A 310 3.38 -13.12 -10.62
C THR A 310 2.02 -13.51 -11.18
N LYS A 311 1.90 -14.78 -11.60
CA LYS A 311 0.60 -15.36 -11.95
C LYS A 311 -0.20 -15.70 -10.69
N TYR A 312 -1.40 -15.15 -10.59
CA TYR A 312 -2.39 -15.43 -9.54
C TYR A 312 -3.55 -16.27 -10.07
N VAL A 313 -4.13 -17.08 -9.18
CA VAL A 313 -5.42 -17.77 -9.39
C VAL A 313 -6.41 -17.30 -8.34
N TYR A 314 -7.68 -17.16 -8.74
CA TYR A 314 -8.75 -16.72 -7.84
C TYR A 314 -10.08 -17.40 -8.12
N ARG A 315 -10.98 -17.40 -7.13
CA ARG A 315 -12.35 -17.91 -7.23
C ARG A 315 -13.30 -17.12 -6.33
N LEU A 316 -14.57 -17.05 -6.72
CA LEU A 316 -15.64 -16.34 -6.01
C LEU A 316 -16.40 -17.31 -5.12
N VAL A 317 -16.79 -16.87 -3.92
CA VAL A 317 -17.60 -17.66 -2.99
C VAL A 317 -18.82 -16.87 -2.56
N ASN A 318 -20.03 -17.43 -2.74
CA ASN A 318 -21.27 -16.93 -2.16
C ASN A 318 -22.04 -18.12 -1.55
N ASN A 319 -22.30 -18.08 -0.24
CA ASN A 319 -22.81 -19.23 0.51
C ASN A 319 -21.94 -20.49 0.24
N ASP A 320 -22.55 -21.66 0.06
CA ASP A 320 -21.87 -22.90 -0.31
C ASP A 320 -21.42 -22.94 -1.81
N THR A 321 -21.64 -21.88 -2.59
CA THR A 321 -21.32 -21.86 -4.04
C THR A 321 -19.95 -21.24 -4.31
N VAL A 322 -19.06 -22.03 -4.92
CA VAL A 322 -17.73 -21.62 -5.37
C VAL A 322 -17.70 -21.60 -6.90
N SER A 323 -17.11 -20.56 -7.49
CA SER A 323 -17.00 -20.40 -8.95
C SER A 323 -16.01 -21.40 -9.58
N LYS A 324 -15.91 -21.40 -10.92
CA LYS A 324 -14.69 -21.90 -11.58
C LYS A 324 -13.47 -21.10 -11.10
N THR A 325 -12.27 -21.68 -11.21
CA THR A 325 -11.03 -20.92 -11.01
C THR A 325 -10.81 -20.00 -12.21
N TYR A 326 -10.38 -18.78 -11.91
CA TYR A 326 -9.93 -17.75 -12.85
C TYR A 326 -8.45 -17.45 -12.55
N GLU A 327 -7.79 -16.74 -13.47
CA GLU A 327 -6.37 -16.41 -13.35
C GLU A 327 -6.07 -15.04 -13.94
N PHE A 328 -5.06 -14.35 -13.41
CA PHE A 328 -4.47 -13.14 -13.99
C PHE A 328 -2.97 -13.12 -13.70
N THR A 329 -2.22 -12.26 -14.37
CA THR A 329 -0.79 -12.04 -14.12
C THR A 329 -0.60 -10.57 -13.72
N THR A 330 0.26 -10.32 -12.72
CA THR A 330 0.87 -9.01 -12.51
C THR A 330 2.16 -8.92 -13.30
N GLU A 331 2.37 -7.83 -14.01
CA GLU A 331 3.58 -7.58 -14.78
C GLU A 331 4.63 -6.82 -13.95
N ASP A 332 5.47 -6.00 -14.58
CA ASP A 332 6.66 -5.38 -14.01
C ASP A 332 6.38 -3.96 -13.48
N PHE A 333 6.59 -3.71 -12.18
CA PHE A 333 6.11 -2.50 -11.49
C PHE A 333 6.99 -1.24 -11.69
N ASP A 334 8.25 -1.39 -12.15
CA ASP A 334 9.09 -0.24 -12.55
C ASP A 334 9.43 -0.20 -14.07
N GLY A 335 8.95 -1.20 -14.82
CA GLY A 335 9.22 -1.40 -16.24
C GLY A 335 8.38 -0.53 -17.20
N SER A 336 8.50 -0.86 -18.49
CA SER A 336 7.64 -0.32 -19.55
C SER A 336 6.40 -1.19 -19.73
N TYR A 337 5.22 -0.57 -19.79
CA TYR A 337 3.91 -1.23 -19.86
C TYR A 337 3.12 -0.76 -21.09
N ASN A 338 1.99 -1.40 -21.39
CA ASN A 338 1.11 -1.02 -22.49
C ASN A 338 -0.39 -1.21 -22.21
N PHE A 339 -1.23 -0.34 -22.77
CA PHE A 339 -2.67 -0.41 -22.56
C PHE A 339 -3.49 -0.11 -23.82
N ILE A 340 -4.69 -0.70 -23.90
CA ILE A 340 -5.62 -0.49 -25.02
C ILE A 340 -6.57 0.66 -24.70
N LEU A 341 -6.54 1.72 -25.51
CA LEU A 341 -7.59 2.73 -25.54
C LEU A 341 -8.74 2.27 -26.45
N ALA A 342 -9.94 2.11 -25.87
CA ALA A 342 -11.17 1.73 -26.56
C ALA A 342 -12.24 2.83 -26.42
N GLY A 343 -12.61 3.44 -27.55
CA GLY A 343 -13.71 4.41 -27.64
C GLY A 343 -15.07 3.74 -27.83
N ASP A 344 -16.12 4.31 -27.22
CA ASP A 344 -17.54 4.06 -27.50
C ASP A 344 -17.93 2.61 -27.91
N PRO A 345 -17.77 1.60 -27.02
CA PRO A 345 -18.34 0.27 -27.24
C PRO A 345 -19.88 0.30 -27.35
N GLN A 346 -20.52 1.14 -26.52
CA GLN A 346 -21.91 1.61 -26.56
C GLN A 346 -22.92 0.51 -26.94
N ILE A 347 -22.93 -0.58 -26.17
CA ILE A 347 -23.72 -1.78 -26.50
C ILE A 347 -25.21 -1.43 -26.62
N GLY A 348 -25.80 -1.69 -27.79
CA GLY A 348 -27.18 -1.37 -28.14
C GLY A 348 -27.34 -0.20 -29.12
N ALA A 349 -26.28 0.57 -29.40
CA ALA A 349 -26.35 1.79 -30.21
C ALA A 349 -26.62 1.56 -31.71
N SER A 350 -26.31 0.38 -32.25
CA SER A 350 -26.70 0.04 -33.63
C SER A 350 -28.20 -0.25 -33.78
N GLY A 351 -28.93 -0.34 -32.66
CA GLY A 351 -30.26 -0.94 -32.59
C GLY A 351 -30.24 -2.47 -32.48
N ASN A 352 -29.05 -3.10 -32.45
CA ASN A 352 -28.89 -4.54 -32.26
C ASN A 352 -27.73 -4.84 -31.29
N ALA A 353 -28.05 -4.88 -30.00
CA ALA A 353 -27.10 -5.15 -28.92
C ALA A 353 -26.33 -6.48 -29.09
N THR A 354 -26.89 -7.50 -29.76
CA THR A 354 -26.17 -8.76 -30.04
C THR A 354 -25.04 -8.56 -31.04
N ASN A 355 -25.26 -7.76 -32.09
CA ASN A 355 -24.18 -7.42 -33.03
C ASN A 355 -23.09 -6.57 -32.36
N ASP A 356 -23.49 -5.60 -31.53
CA ASP A 356 -22.56 -4.74 -30.79
C ASP A 356 -21.72 -5.57 -29.80
N THR A 357 -22.35 -6.55 -29.13
CA THR A 357 -21.70 -7.51 -28.21
C THR A 357 -20.65 -8.36 -28.93
N GLU A 358 -20.98 -8.99 -30.06
CA GLU A 358 -20.01 -9.79 -30.80
C GLU A 358 -18.90 -8.93 -31.44
N GLY A 359 -19.23 -7.71 -31.87
CA GLY A 359 -18.26 -6.72 -32.35
C GLY A 359 -17.26 -6.32 -31.26
N TRP A 360 -17.73 -6.11 -30.03
CA TRP A 360 -16.89 -5.81 -28.86
C TRP A 360 -16.05 -7.00 -28.40
N LYS A 361 -16.66 -8.19 -28.25
CA LYS A 361 -15.95 -9.43 -27.88
C LYS A 361 -14.82 -9.76 -28.85
N LYS A 362 -15.07 -9.67 -30.16
CA LYS A 362 -14.03 -9.88 -31.19
C LYS A 362 -12.96 -8.78 -31.11
N THR A 363 -13.30 -7.54 -30.76
CA THR A 363 -12.28 -6.48 -30.58
C THR A 363 -11.37 -6.79 -29.39
N LEU A 364 -11.93 -7.10 -28.23
CA LEU A 364 -11.17 -7.53 -27.04
C LEU A 364 -10.27 -8.72 -27.36
N GLN A 365 -10.83 -9.77 -27.97
CA GLN A 365 -10.07 -10.94 -28.38
C GLN A 365 -8.94 -10.58 -29.36
N ASP A 366 -9.21 -9.79 -30.39
CA ASP A 366 -8.22 -9.45 -31.41
C ASP A 366 -7.12 -8.52 -30.88
N SER A 367 -7.43 -7.60 -29.96
CA SER A 367 -6.44 -6.68 -29.40
C SER A 367 -5.60 -7.35 -28.31
N ILE A 368 -6.21 -8.06 -27.37
CA ILE A 368 -5.49 -8.65 -26.23
C ILE A 368 -4.50 -9.71 -26.74
N ASN A 369 -4.94 -10.63 -27.61
CA ASN A 369 -4.02 -11.63 -28.20
C ASN A 369 -2.95 -11.05 -29.16
N LYS A 370 -3.04 -9.77 -29.55
CA LYS A 370 -2.08 -9.12 -30.48
C LYS A 370 -1.08 -8.23 -29.76
N PHE A 371 -1.48 -7.61 -28.66
CA PHE A 371 -0.68 -6.59 -27.96
C PHE A 371 -0.26 -6.99 -26.54
N ASP A 372 -0.93 -7.95 -25.91
CA ASP A 372 -0.72 -8.38 -24.52
C ASP A 372 -0.75 -7.18 -23.53
N PRO A 373 -1.89 -6.47 -23.43
CA PRO A 373 -2.00 -5.23 -22.67
C PRO A 373 -2.21 -5.48 -21.17
N ASP A 374 -1.48 -4.71 -20.37
CA ASP A 374 -1.58 -4.64 -18.91
C ASP A 374 -3.00 -4.26 -18.44
N PHE A 375 -3.66 -3.35 -19.16
CA PHE A 375 -5.06 -2.99 -18.94
C PHE A 375 -5.76 -2.39 -20.18
N ILE A 376 -7.08 -2.18 -20.06
CA ILE A 376 -7.94 -1.59 -21.11
C ILE A 376 -8.58 -0.30 -20.57
N LEU A 377 -8.27 0.86 -21.17
CA LEU A 377 -8.92 2.13 -20.87
C LEU A 377 -10.13 2.32 -21.78
N SER A 378 -11.33 2.24 -21.21
CA SER A 378 -12.60 2.47 -21.91
C SER A 378 -13.02 3.94 -21.77
N ALA A 379 -13.05 4.69 -22.87
CA ALA A 379 -13.30 6.14 -22.90
C ALA A 379 -14.79 6.55 -22.72
N GLY A 380 -15.55 5.75 -21.98
CA GLY A 380 -16.97 5.96 -21.71
C GLY A 380 -17.90 5.30 -22.73
N ASP A 381 -19.19 5.35 -22.40
CA ASP A 381 -20.28 4.75 -23.14
C ASP A 381 -20.06 3.24 -23.32
N GLN A 382 -20.04 2.52 -22.20
CA GLN A 382 -20.02 1.05 -22.26
C GLN A 382 -21.37 0.50 -22.74
N VAL A 383 -22.47 1.13 -22.32
CA VAL A 383 -23.85 0.78 -22.73
C VAL A 383 -24.53 1.93 -23.46
N ASN A 384 -25.54 1.64 -24.29
CA ASN A 384 -26.38 2.68 -24.92
C ASN A 384 -27.48 3.21 -23.98
N THR A 385 -27.72 2.57 -22.82
CA THR A 385 -28.80 2.92 -21.90
C THR A 385 -28.41 2.58 -20.46
N ALA A 386 -28.15 3.62 -19.66
CA ALA A 386 -27.52 3.57 -18.34
C ALA A 386 -27.95 2.46 -17.38
N SER A 387 -29.22 2.06 -17.37
CA SER A 387 -29.79 1.06 -16.45
C SER A 387 -30.10 -0.28 -17.13
N ASN A 388 -29.54 -0.57 -18.30
CA ASN A 388 -29.86 -1.76 -19.09
C ASN A 388 -28.85 -2.89 -18.83
N GLU A 389 -29.20 -3.76 -17.89
CA GLU A 389 -28.41 -4.94 -17.49
C GLU A 389 -28.15 -5.92 -18.64
N SER A 390 -29.00 -5.97 -19.66
CA SER A 390 -28.75 -6.79 -20.84
C SER A 390 -27.65 -6.19 -21.75
N GLN A 391 -27.44 -4.87 -21.71
CA GLN A 391 -26.33 -4.21 -22.41
C GLN A 391 -25.03 -4.34 -21.61
N TYR A 392 -25.05 -4.22 -20.28
CA TYR A 392 -23.88 -4.55 -19.45
C TYR A 392 -23.48 -6.03 -19.56
N SER A 393 -24.46 -6.93 -19.56
CA SER A 393 -24.21 -8.36 -19.81
C SER A 393 -23.55 -8.61 -21.17
N GLY A 394 -23.84 -7.78 -22.19
CA GLY A 394 -23.17 -7.82 -23.49
C GLY A 394 -21.77 -7.19 -23.47
N TYR A 395 -21.58 -6.10 -22.75
CA TYR A 395 -20.27 -5.45 -22.55
C TYR A 395 -19.29 -6.38 -21.81
N LEU A 396 -19.78 -7.09 -20.79
CA LEU A 396 -19.02 -8.03 -19.95
C LEU A 396 -19.06 -9.48 -20.48
N ALA A 397 -19.54 -9.73 -21.71
CA ALA A 397 -19.68 -11.07 -22.29
C ALA A 397 -18.37 -11.73 -22.75
N SER A 398 -17.21 -11.16 -22.40
CA SER A 398 -15.89 -11.63 -22.81
C SER A 398 -15.11 -12.12 -21.59
N GLU A 399 -14.71 -13.39 -21.57
CA GLU A 399 -13.93 -13.94 -20.45
C GLU A 399 -12.57 -13.25 -20.29
N TYR A 400 -12.07 -12.54 -21.31
CA TYR A 400 -10.88 -11.69 -21.20
C TYR A 400 -11.01 -10.56 -20.16
N LEU A 401 -12.23 -10.11 -19.84
CA LEU A 401 -12.44 -9.13 -18.75
C LEU A 401 -12.35 -9.78 -17.37
N THR A 402 -12.10 -11.10 -17.28
CA THR A 402 -11.81 -11.82 -16.03
C THR A 402 -10.32 -12.08 -15.81
N ASN A 403 -9.45 -11.62 -16.73
CA ASN A 403 -8.00 -11.74 -16.60
C ASN A 403 -7.20 -10.48 -17.01
N THR A 404 -7.70 -9.68 -17.95
CA THR A 404 -7.21 -8.31 -18.22
C THR A 404 -8.10 -7.28 -17.51
N PRO A 405 -7.55 -6.40 -16.65
CA PRO A 405 -8.32 -5.34 -15.98
C PRO A 405 -8.72 -4.21 -16.93
N GLN A 406 -9.77 -3.47 -16.54
CA GLN A 406 -10.21 -2.25 -17.22
C GLN A 406 -10.16 -1.02 -16.31
N ALA A 407 -9.94 0.14 -16.95
CA ALA A 407 -10.12 1.47 -16.39
C ALA A 407 -11.25 2.16 -17.16
N ASN A 408 -12.43 2.21 -16.54
CA ASN A 408 -13.64 2.71 -17.17
C ASN A 408 -13.80 4.22 -16.90
N VAL A 409 -14.09 4.99 -17.95
CA VAL A 409 -14.60 6.37 -17.84
C VAL A 409 -16.13 6.32 -17.86
N VAL A 410 -16.80 7.25 -17.18
CA VAL A 410 -18.26 7.43 -17.25
C VAL A 410 -18.63 8.19 -18.53
N GLY A 411 -19.35 7.56 -19.45
CA GLY A 411 -19.91 8.22 -20.63
C GLY A 411 -21.27 8.86 -20.40
N ASN A 412 -21.84 9.49 -21.44
CA ASN A 412 -23.14 10.17 -21.33
C ASN A 412 -24.34 9.22 -21.48
N HIS A 413 -24.14 8.01 -21.98
CA HIS A 413 -25.14 6.95 -21.96
C HIS A 413 -25.07 6.12 -20.67
N ASP A 414 -23.98 6.16 -19.91
CA ASP A 414 -23.86 5.49 -18.60
C ASP A 414 -24.31 6.37 -17.42
N SER A 415 -24.09 7.69 -17.49
CA SER A 415 -24.08 8.62 -16.34
C SER A 415 -25.36 8.75 -15.50
N SER A 416 -26.51 8.32 -16.02
CA SER A 416 -27.84 8.56 -15.44
C SER A 416 -28.37 7.45 -14.52
N SER A 417 -27.65 6.33 -14.38
CA SER A 417 -27.97 5.23 -13.46
C SER A 417 -26.75 4.81 -12.65
N ASN A 418 -26.98 4.29 -11.45
CA ASN A 418 -25.92 3.74 -10.60
C ASN A 418 -25.47 2.33 -11.03
N ALA A 419 -26.07 1.71 -12.05
CA ALA A 419 -25.63 0.41 -12.57
C ALA A 419 -24.13 0.42 -12.96
N TYR A 420 -23.60 1.55 -13.45
CA TYR A 420 -22.17 1.73 -13.72
C TYR A 420 -21.29 1.42 -12.49
N SER A 421 -21.54 2.07 -11.34
CA SER A 421 -20.76 1.84 -10.11
C SER A 421 -21.10 0.52 -9.42
N GLN A 422 -22.20 -0.12 -9.80
CA GLN A 422 -22.48 -1.49 -9.39
C GLN A 422 -21.69 -2.51 -10.22
N HIS A 423 -21.33 -2.21 -11.47
CA HIS A 423 -20.53 -3.08 -12.37
C HIS A 423 -19.01 -2.85 -12.26
N PHE A 424 -18.54 -1.65 -11.91
CA PHE A 424 -17.10 -1.31 -11.88
C PHE A 424 -16.64 -0.85 -10.48
N ASN A 425 -15.66 -1.57 -9.91
CA ASN A 425 -15.05 -1.23 -8.62
C ASN A 425 -13.78 -0.39 -8.86
N LEU A 426 -13.90 0.94 -8.73
CA LEU A 426 -12.85 1.87 -9.16
C LEU A 426 -12.06 2.44 -7.96
N PRO A 427 -10.73 2.64 -8.10
CA PRO A 427 -9.86 3.12 -7.03
C PRO A 427 -9.96 4.63 -6.80
N ASN A 428 -9.66 5.09 -5.59
CA ASN A 428 -9.54 6.52 -5.23
C ASN A 428 -10.71 7.44 -5.70
N VAL A 429 -11.95 6.92 -5.69
CA VAL A 429 -13.16 7.66 -6.08
C VAL A 429 -13.38 8.86 -5.14
N SER A 430 -13.37 10.06 -5.71
CA SER A 430 -13.20 11.32 -4.96
C SER A 430 -14.49 12.00 -4.47
N GLY A 431 -15.65 11.64 -5.04
CA GLY A 431 -16.92 12.35 -4.87
C GLY A 431 -17.03 13.69 -5.61
N LYS A 432 -15.97 14.16 -6.28
CA LYS A 432 -15.98 15.36 -7.15
C LYS A 432 -16.39 14.99 -8.57
N GLY A 433 -17.06 15.90 -9.30
CA GLY A 433 -17.55 15.58 -10.65
C GLY A 433 -18.71 14.58 -10.65
N ALA A 434 -19.42 14.43 -9.52
CA ALA A 434 -20.37 13.34 -9.32
C ALA A 434 -21.64 13.40 -10.21
N THR A 435 -22.14 12.22 -10.58
CA THR A 435 -23.46 11.94 -11.18
C THR A 435 -24.09 10.70 -10.53
N THR A 436 -25.21 10.19 -11.06
CA THR A 436 -25.82 8.93 -10.58
C THR A 436 -24.90 7.72 -10.75
N ALA A 437 -24.07 7.72 -11.81
CA ALA A 437 -23.15 6.63 -12.12
C ALA A 437 -21.91 6.57 -11.24
N GLY A 438 -21.34 7.73 -10.86
CA GLY A 438 -20.06 7.80 -10.17
C GLY A 438 -19.46 9.20 -10.21
N SER A 439 -18.18 9.32 -9.88
CA SER A 439 -17.45 10.59 -9.78
C SER A 439 -16.05 10.47 -10.38
N ASP A 440 -15.26 11.54 -10.31
CA ASP A 440 -13.84 11.53 -10.70
C ASP A 440 -13.04 10.57 -9.80
N TYR A 441 -12.06 9.87 -10.39
CA TYR A 441 -11.23 8.87 -9.71
C TYR A 441 -9.82 8.75 -10.35
N TRP A 442 -8.80 8.34 -9.59
CA TRP A 442 -7.42 8.23 -10.10
C TRP A 442 -6.74 6.91 -9.71
N TYR A 443 -5.73 6.53 -10.47
CA TYR A 443 -4.80 5.45 -10.15
C TYR A 443 -3.40 5.80 -10.67
N VAL A 444 -2.38 5.14 -10.13
CA VAL A 444 -1.05 5.08 -10.74
C VAL A 444 -0.93 3.76 -11.51
N TYR A 445 -0.15 3.77 -12.59
CA TYR A 445 0.42 2.55 -13.16
C TYR A 445 1.90 2.82 -13.46
N ASN A 446 2.80 2.11 -12.79
CA ASN A 446 4.24 2.31 -12.75
C ASN A 446 4.59 3.77 -12.42
N ASN A 447 4.99 4.57 -13.42
CA ASN A 447 5.35 5.99 -13.25
C ASN A 447 4.32 6.98 -13.83
N THR A 448 3.11 6.52 -14.19
CA THR A 448 2.05 7.36 -14.77
C THR A 448 0.87 7.55 -13.82
N LEU A 449 0.51 8.80 -13.55
CA LEU A 449 -0.74 9.17 -12.89
C LEU A 449 -1.88 9.26 -13.91
N PHE A 450 -2.90 8.42 -13.76
CA PHE A 450 -4.14 8.45 -14.56
C PHE A 450 -5.28 9.11 -13.77
N MET A 451 -5.78 10.24 -14.29
CA MET A 451 -6.87 11.03 -13.71
C MET A 451 -8.12 10.93 -14.60
N ASN A 452 -9.14 10.21 -14.13
CA ASN A 452 -10.35 9.93 -14.89
C ASN A 452 -11.46 10.86 -14.38
N ILE A 453 -11.91 11.81 -15.22
CA ILE A 453 -12.92 12.81 -14.82
C ILE A 453 -14.29 12.53 -15.47
N ASN A 454 -15.34 12.59 -14.67
CA ASN A 454 -16.72 12.37 -15.09
C ASN A 454 -17.30 13.66 -15.71
N SER A 455 -16.86 13.96 -16.93
CA SER A 455 -17.27 15.12 -17.75
C SER A 455 -18.78 15.26 -18.06
N ASN A 456 -19.64 14.41 -17.50
CA ASN A 456 -21.09 14.63 -17.45
C ASN A 456 -21.45 15.73 -16.44
N ASN A 457 -20.66 15.87 -15.38
CA ASN A 457 -20.66 17.07 -14.56
C ASN A 457 -19.93 18.18 -15.34
N MET A 458 -20.41 19.43 -15.21
CA MET A 458 -19.86 20.62 -15.88
C MET A 458 -18.98 21.47 -14.93
N SER A 459 -18.67 20.95 -13.73
CA SER A 459 -17.96 21.67 -12.69
C SER A 459 -16.44 21.60 -12.91
N THR A 460 -15.93 22.43 -13.84
CA THR A 460 -14.49 22.66 -14.06
C THR A 460 -13.71 22.88 -12.77
N ALA A 461 -14.32 23.53 -11.77
CA ALA A 461 -13.72 23.76 -10.45
C ALA A 461 -13.58 22.48 -9.60
N GLU A 462 -14.54 21.54 -9.67
CA GLU A 462 -14.42 20.24 -9.02
C GLU A 462 -13.36 19.37 -9.71
N HIS A 463 -13.40 19.28 -11.03
CA HIS A 463 -12.42 18.52 -11.81
C HIS A 463 -10.98 19.05 -11.59
N LYS A 464 -10.80 20.38 -11.52
CA LYS A 464 -9.50 20.99 -11.18
C LYS A 464 -9.05 20.59 -9.78
N ALA A 465 -9.90 20.77 -8.76
CA ALA A 465 -9.55 20.43 -7.39
C ALA A 465 -9.25 18.94 -7.20
N PHE A 466 -9.95 18.06 -7.94
CA PHE A 466 -9.65 16.63 -8.02
C PHE A 466 -8.26 16.36 -8.59
N MET A 467 -7.90 16.96 -9.74
CA MET A 467 -6.58 16.78 -10.34
C MET A 467 -5.46 17.39 -9.50
N GLU A 468 -5.69 18.54 -8.84
CA GLU A 468 -4.74 19.13 -7.89
C GLU A 468 -4.47 18.20 -6.70
N GLU A 469 -5.50 17.56 -6.14
CA GLU A 469 -5.36 16.56 -5.07
C GLU A 469 -4.62 15.29 -5.56
N ALA A 470 -4.95 14.78 -6.75
CA ALA A 470 -4.30 13.60 -7.33
C ALA A 470 -2.82 13.83 -7.65
N ILE A 471 -2.47 15.00 -8.19
CA ILE A 471 -1.08 15.40 -8.45
C ILE A 471 -0.31 15.64 -7.14
N ALA A 472 -0.94 16.25 -6.13
CA ALA A 472 -0.32 16.46 -4.82
C ALA A 472 -0.09 15.16 -4.04
N ALA A 473 -0.91 14.12 -4.28
CA ALA A 473 -0.71 12.77 -3.73
C ALA A 473 0.42 11.98 -4.42
N ASN A 474 0.71 12.29 -5.70
CA ASN A 474 1.66 11.55 -6.53
C ASN A 474 2.71 12.51 -7.15
N PRO A 475 3.55 13.16 -6.33
CA PRO A 475 4.46 14.22 -6.80
C PRO A 475 5.57 13.72 -7.74
N ASP A 476 5.94 12.44 -7.63
CA ASP A 476 7.01 11.81 -8.41
C ASP A 476 6.51 11.18 -9.73
N ALA A 477 5.22 11.33 -10.07
CA ALA A 477 4.64 10.79 -11.30
C ALA A 477 5.31 11.40 -12.55
N ARG A 478 6.00 10.56 -13.32
CA ARG A 478 6.72 10.93 -14.56
C ARG A 478 5.77 11.39 -15.65
N TRP A 479 4.60 10.75 -15.78
CA TRP A 479 3.56 11.10 -16.73
C TRP A 479 2.24 11.45 -16.04
N LYS A 480 1.48 12.36 -16.65
CA LYS A 480 0.11 12.70 -16.23
C LYS A 480 -0.83 12.55 -17.41
N VAL A 481 -1.75 11.60 -17.31
CA VAL A 481 -2.79 11.34 -18.30
C VAL A 481 -4.14 11.70 -17.72
N VAL A 482 -4.94 12.49 -18.44
CA VAL A 482 -6.35 12.71 -18.11
C VAL A 482 -7.23 11.94 -19.09
N SER A 483 -8.29 11.31 -18.60
CA SER A 483 -9.25 10.60 -19.46
C SER A 483 -10.69 11.00 -19.15
N PHE A 484 -11.46 11.36 -20.17
CA PHE A 484 -12.88 11.71 -20.03
C PHE A 484 -13.65 11.58 -21.35
N HIS A 485 -14.95 11.31 -21.26
CA HIS A 485 -15.74 10.92 -22.42
C HIS A 485 -15.91 12.03 -23.49
N HIS A 486 -16.41 13.21 -23.10
CA HIS A 486 -16.88 14.25 -24.02
C HIS A 486 -15.73 14.92 -24.80
N SER A 487 -15.46 14.47 -26.03
CA SER A 487 -14.32 14.93 -26.82
C SER A 487 -14.30 16.42 -27.14
N VAL A 488 -13.45 17.16 -26.41
CA VAL A 488 -13.24 18.60 -26.66
C VAL A 488 -12.58 18.87 -28.02
N TYR A 489 -11.77 17.95 -28.55
CA TYR A 489 -11.15 18.08 -29.88
C TYR A 489 -11.60 16.97 -30.83
N SER A 490 -12.73 17.21 -31.50
CA SER A 490 -13.33 16.33 -32.49
C SER A 490 -13.74 17.10 -33.76
N VAL A 491 -14.02 16.38 -34.84
CA VAL A 491 -14.42 16.90 -36.16
C VAL A 491 -15.81 16.44 -36.64
N ALA A 492 -16.59 15.74 -35.80
CA ALA A 492 -17.85 15.11 -36.20
C ALA A 492 -19.09 15.83 -35.63
N ASN A 493 -20.07 15.08 -35.10
CA ASN A 493 -21.40 15.60 -34.80
C ASN A 493 -21.42 16.55 -33.60
N HIS A 494 -20.73 16.22 -32.52
CA HIS A 494 -20.76 16.96 -31.26
C HIS A 494 -19.69 18.07 -31.18
N ALA A 495 -18.69 18.06 -32.08
CA ALA A 495 -17.56 19.01 -32.19
C ALA A 495 -17.83 20.53 -32.06
N VAL A 496 -19.08 20.98 -32.22
CA VAL A 496 -19.53 22.39 -32.15
C VAL A 496 -20.81 22.59 -31.32
N GLU A 497 -21.17 21.62 -30.48
CA GLU A 497 -22.28 21.75 -29.53
C GLU A 497 -21.84 22.60 -28.31
N GLY A 498 -22.77 23.34 -27.72
CA GLY A 498 -22.44 24.46 -26.83
C GLY A 498 -21.70 24.06 -25.54
N ASP A 499 -22.01 22.88 -25.01
CA ASP A 499 -21.38 22.29 -23.83
C ASP A 499 -20.04 21.60 -24.15
N ILE A 500 -19.86 21.09 -25.38
CA ILE A 500 -18.55 20.63 -25.87
C ILE A 500 -17.61 21.82 -26.06
N LEU A 501 -18.11 22.94 -26.61
CA LEU A 501 -17.36 24.19 -26.71
C LEU A 501 -17.04 24.76 -25.33
N GLN A 502 -17.98 24.76 -24.38
CA GLN A 502 -17.73 25.18 -23.01
C GLN A 502 -16.64 24.31 -22.34
N ARG A 503 -16.72 22.98 -22.44
CA ARG A 503 -15.68 22.08 -21.92
C ARG A 503 -14.31 22.35 -22.57
N ARG A 504 -14.25 22.66 -23.88
CA ARG A 504 -13.01 23.05 -24.56
C ARG A 504 -12.44 24.36 -24.00
N GLU A 505 -13.28 25.37 -23.83
CA GLU A 505 -12.89 26.70 -23.34
C GLU A 505 -12.47 26.69 -21.85
N GLU A 506 -13.09 25.85 -21.03
CA GLU A 506 -12.84 25.80 -19.58
C GLU A 506 -11.79 24.77 -19.15
N LEU A 507 -11.76 23.56 -19.72
CA LEU A 507 -10.86 22.48 -19.26
C LEU A 507 -9.48 22.54 -19.92
N THR A 508 -9.37 22.88 -21.21
CA THR A 508 -8.07 22.85 -21.91
C THR A 508 -7.01 23.80 -21.30
N PRO A 509 -7.36 24.99 -20.76
CA PRO A 509 -6.38 25.82 -20.04
C PRO A 509 -5.99 25.24 -18.67
N VAL A 510 -6.86 24.46 -18.02
CA VAL A 510 -6.55 23.78 -16.74
C VAL A 510 -5.58 22.61 -16.97
N PHE A 511 -5.74 21.86 -18.06
CA PHE A 511 -4.78 20.80 -18.41
C PHE A 511 -3.39 21.35 -18.74
N ASP A 512 -3.31 22.52 -19.38
CA ASP A 512 -2.06 23.27 -19.61
C ASP A 512 -1.45 23.76 -18.28
N GLU A 513 -2.26 24.34 -17.39
CA GLU A 513 -1.84 24.85 -16.07
C GLU A 513 -1.29 23.75 -15.15
N LEU A 514 -1.89 22.56 -15.16
CA LEU A 514 -1.48 21.42 -14.32
C LEU A 514 -0.33 20.59 -14.94
N GLY A 515 0.08 20.92 -16.17
CA GLY A 515 1.12 20.20 -16.91
C GLY A 515 0.73 18.75 -17.19
N ILE A 516 -0.46 18.54 -17.77
CA ILE A 516 -0.93 17.24 -18.27
C ILE A 516 -0.24 16.94 -19.61
N ASP A 517 0.23 15.70 -19.80
CA ASP A 517 0.89 15.31 -21.06
C ASP A 517 -0.12 14.96 -22.15
N VAL A 518 -1.12 14.14 -21.78
CA VAL A 518 -2.04 13.49 -22.73
C VAL A 518 -3.47 13.48 -22.19
N VAL A 519 -4.43 13.72 -23.08
CA VAL A 519 -5.87 13.68 -22.82
C VAL A 519 -6.55 12.67 -23.76
N LEU A 520 -7.24 11.67 -23.20
CA LEU A 520 -7.88 10.56 -23.94
C LEU A 520 -9.41 10.61 -23.82
N MET A 521 -10.13 10.50 -24.95
CA MET A 521 -11.57 10.79 -25.04
C MET A 521 -12.31 9.91 -26.08
N GLY A 522 -13.66 9.97 -26.12
CA GLY A 522 -14.54 9.19 -27.02
C GLY A 522 -15.69 10.05 -27.58
N HIS A 523 -16.94 9.66 -27.31
CA HIS A 523 -18.20 10.40 -27.51
C HIS A 523 -18.64 10.73 -28.95
N ASP A 524 -17.73 11.20 -29.81
CA ASP A 524 -18.07 11.70 -31.14
C ASP A 524 -17.77 10.70 -32.27
N HIS A 525 -17.57 9.41 -31.92
CA HIS A 525 -17.51 8.26 -32.82
C HIS A 525 -16.73 8.53 -34.14
N VAL A 526 -15.52 9.07 -34.02
CA VAL A 526 -14.60 9.45 -35.09
C VAL A 526 -13.18 9.40 -34.54
N TYR A 527 -12.16 9.07 -35.33
CA TYR A 527 -10.78 9.19 -34.82
C TYR A 527 -10.27 10.61 -35.04
N VAL A 528 -9.71 11.24 -34.01
CA VAL A 528 -8.93 12.49 -34.12
C VAL A 528 -7.76 12.46 -33.16
N ARG A 529 -6.57 12.82 -33.65
CA ARG A 529 -5.43 13.23 -32.83
C ARG A 529 -5.11 14.69 -33.14
N SER A 530 -4.95 15.50 -32.10
CA SER A 530 -4.56 16.90 -32.24
C SER A 530 -3.08 17.07 -32.56
N ASN A 531 -2.70 18.28 -32.99
CA ASN A 531 -1.36 18.80 -32.75
C ASN A 531 -1.11 18.94 -31.24
N ILE A 532 0.10 19.25 -30.79
CA ILE A 532 0.27 19.70 -29.39
C ILE A 532 -0.47 21.03 -29.22
N MET A 533 -1.28 21.13 -28.17
CA MET A 533 -2.10 22.30 -27.86
C MET A 533 -1.66 22.93 -26.54
N LYS A 534 -1.26 24.21 -26.58
CA LYS A 534 -1.00 25.04 -25.41
C LYS A 534 -2.28 25.77 -25.03
N GLY A 535 -2.99 25.26 -24.02
CA GLY A 535 -4.40 25.57 -23.79
C GLY A 535 -5.21 25.34 -25.08
N MET A 536 -5.79 26.40 -25.63
CA MET A 536 -6.54 26.35 -26.89
C MET A 536 -5.71 26.59 -28.17
N GLN A 537 -4.41 26.86 -28.09
CA GLN A 537 -3.58 27.27 -29.23
C GLN A 537 -2.71 26.13 -29.76
N VAL A 538 -2.55 26.03 -31.09
CA VAL A 538 -1.67 25.03 -31.72
C VAL A 538 -0.20 25.42 -31.52
N VAL A 539 0.62 24.49 -31.02
CA VAL A 539 2.08 24.64 -30.98
C VAL A 539 2.65 24.29 -32.35
N THR A 540 2.69 25.28 -33.25
CA THR A 540 2.97 25.10 -34.70
C THR A 540 4.24 24.34 -35.02
N ASP A 541 5.25 24.46 -34.17
CA ASP A 541 6.58 23.87 -34.38
C ASP A 541 6.58 22.35 -34.09
N THR A 542 5.45 21.80 -33.63
CA THR A 542 5.19 20.35 -33.47
C THR A 542 4.34 19.74 -34.59
N SER A 543 3.78 20.56 -35.48
CA SER A 543 2.91 20.09 -36.57
C SER A 543 3.65 19.26 -37.61
N ASP A 544 2.92 18.35 -38.27
CA ASP A 544 3.42 17.35 -39.23
C ASP A 544 4.48 16.36 -38.70
N LEU A 545 4.80 16.39 -37.40
CA LEU A 545 5.73 15.45 -36.78
C LEU A 545 5.08 14.08 -36.47
N GLN A 546 5.93 13.07 -36.28
CA GLN A 546 5.57 11.74 -35.77
C GLN A 546 6.01 11.53 -34.31
N SER A 547 6.84 12.43 -33.77
CA SER A 547 7.14 12.50 -32.35
C SER A 547 7.60 13.90 -31.94
N VAL A 548 7.54 14.18 -30.64
CA VAL A 548 8.04 15.40 -30.00
C VAL A 548 8.91 15.03 -28.80
N THR A 549 9.71 15.97 -28.29
CA THR A 549 10.48 15.82 -27.04
C THR A 549 10.23 17.03 -26.16
N ASP A 550 9.87 16.79 -24.89
CA ASP A 550 9.51 17.82 -23.88
C ASP A 550 8.59 18.93 -24.43
N PRO A 551 7.41 18.59 -25.00
CA PRO A 551 6.51 19.57 -25.61
C PRO A 551 5.94 20.56 -24.59
N ASP A 552 5.94 21.85 -24.92
CA ASP A 552 5.25 22.89 -24.15
C ASP A 552 3.74 22.93 -24.48
N GLY A 553 3.02 21.89 -24.08
CA GLY A 553 1.57 21.76 -24.26
C GLY A 553 1.08 20.31 -24.26
N VAL A 554 -0.25 20.13 -24.38
CA VAL A 554 -0.97 18.86 -24.16
C VAL A 554 -1.34 18.19 -25.49
N LEU A 555 -1.26 16.86 -25.58
CA LEU A 555 -1.79 16.07 -26.71
C LEU A 555 -3.22 15.58 -26.43
N TYR A 556 -4.12 15.70 -27.40
CA TYR A 556 -5.51 15.22 -27.29
C TYR A 556 -5.80 14.12 -28.31
N VAL A 557 -6.41 13.03 -27.85
CA VAL A 557 -6.85 11.90 -28.70
C VAL A 557 -8.32 11.58 -28.44
N THR A 558 -9.11 11.67 -29.50
CA THR A 558 -10.51 11.21 -29.60
C THR A 558 -10.51 9.85 -30.28
N ALA A 559 -10.95 8.81 -29.57
CA ALA A 559 -11.11 7.46 -30.09
C ALA A 559 -12.42 7.32 -30.90
N ASN A 560 -12.42 6.38 -31.85
CA ASN A 560 -13.62 5.96 -32.59
C ASN A 560 -14.16 4.65 -31.98
N SER A 561 -15.37 4.21 -32.38
CA SER A 561 -16.05 3.05 -31.79
C SER A 561 -15.23 1.76 -31.92
N ALA A 562 -14.97 1.13 -30.78
CA ALA A 562 -14.24 -0.13 -30.66
C ALA A 562 -15.11 -1.37 -30.92
N SER A 563 -16.42 -1.31 -30.64
CA SER A 563 -17.37 -2.36 -31.03
C SER A 563 -17.78 -2.25 -32.51
N GLY A 564 -17.80 -1.03 -33.03
CA GLY A 564 -18.34 -0.70 -34.35
C GLY A 564 -19.86 -0.51 -34.39
N SER A 565 -20.50 -0.29 -33.23
CA SER A 565 -21.95 -0.09 -33.10
C SER A 565 -22.45 1.17 -33.82
N LYS A 566 -21.64 2.24 -33.86
CA LYS A 566 -22.04 3.58 -34.33
C LYS A 566 -20.83 4.42 -34.76
N TYR A 567 -21.02 5.24 -35.81
CA TYR A 567 -20.01 6.10 -36.43
C TYR A 567 -20.61 7.43 -36.89
N TYR A 568 -19.89 8.55 -36.74
CA TYR A 568 -20.32 9.86 -37.22
C TYR A 568 -19.45 10.40 -38.37
N ASN A 569 -20.06 11.10 -39.33
CA ASN A 569 -19.31 11.66 -40.47
C ASN A 569 -18.50 12.90 -40.04
N ILE A 570 -17.30 13.04 -40.58
CA ILE A 570 -16.49 14.27 -40.47
C ILE A 570 -17.27 15.45 -41.10
N LYS A 571 -17.37 16.57 -40.39
CA LYS A 571 -17.95 17.82 -40.90
C LYS A 571 -16.94 18.59 -41.75
N THR A 572 -17.46 19.38 -42.70
CA THR A 572 -16.65 20.15 -43.67
C THR A 572 -16.75 21.67 -43.48
N ASP A 573 -17.50 22.12 -42.49
CA ASP A 573 -17.91 23.52 -42.24
C ASP A 573 -17.49 24.02 -40.84
N ILE A 574 -16.51 23.37 -40.23
CA ILE A 574 -15.95 23.66 -38.90
C ILE A 574 -14.44 23.92 -39.00
N SER A 575 -13.81 24.53 -37.97
CA SER A 575 -12.34 24.62 -37.93
C SER A 575 -11.73 23.23 -37.67
N THR A 576 -10.61 22.96 -38.35
CA THR A 576 -9.78 21.77 -38.21
C THR A 576 -8.31 22.11 -37.91
N GLU A 577 -8.01 23.36 -37.52
CA GLU A 577 -6.63 23.84 -37.28
C GLU A 577 -5.89 23.05 -36.19
N PHE A 578 -6.62 22.52 -35.21
CA PHE A 578 -6.07 21.67 -34.15
C PHE A 578 -5.73 20.25 -34.61
N VAL A 579 -6.19 19.79 -35.78
CA VAL A 579 -6.08 18.38 -36.22
C VAL A 579 -4.69 18.07 -36.77
N ALA A 580 -4.02 17.07 -36.22
CA ALA A 580 -2.83 16.46 -36.84
C ALA A 580 -3.18 15.18 -37.61
N LYS A 581 -4.17 14.40 -37.13
CA LYS A 581 -4.73 13.24 -37.83
C LYS A 581 -6.22 13.11 -37.55
N MET A 582 -6.98 12.61 -38.52
CA MET A 582 -8.35 12.17 -38.33
C MET A 582 -8.69 11.00 -39.26
N ASP A 583 -9.66 10.17 -38.90
CA ASP A 583 -10.24 9.13 -39.78
C ASP A 583 -11.74 8.93 -39.57
N GLN A 584 -12.43 8.57 -40.65
CA GLN A 584 -13.73 7.92 -40.59
C GLN A 584 -13.91 6.86 -41.70
N SER A 585 -13.12 5.79 -41.61
CA SER A 585 -13.23 4.56 -42.39
C SER A 585 -14.51 3.75 -42.09
N LYS A 586 -15.16 4.00 -40.95
CA LYS A 586 -16.28 3.20 -40.40
C LYS A 586 -15.92 1.75 -40.13
N GLN A 587 -14.68 1.54 -39.73
CA GLN A 587 -14.15 0.28 -39.19
C GLN A 587 -13.92 0.43 -37.68
N ARG A 588 -13.94 -0.70 -36.95
CA ARG A 588 -13.63 -0.73 -35.53
C ARG A 588 -12.21 -0.20 -35.32
N SER A 589 -12.00 0.64 -34.30
CA SER A 589 -10.68 1.17 -33.96
C SER A 589 -10.31 0.93 -32.50
N ILE A 590 -9.03 0.73 -32.25
CA ILE A 590 -8.41 0.87 -30.92
C ILE A 590 -7.11 1.65 -31.06
N SER A 591 -6.52 2.08 -29.95
CA SER A 591 -5.09 2.43 -29.92
C SER A 591 -4.37 1.55 -28.93
N ASN A 592 -3.22 0.99 -29.31
CA ASN A 592 -2.26 0.49 -28.34
C ASN A 592 -1.40 1.66 -27.88
N ILE A 593 -1.24 1.82 -26.58
CA ILE A 593 -0.44 2.89 -25.98
C ILE A 593 0.67 2.24 -25.18
N GLU A 594 1.90 2.39 -25.66
CA GLU A 594 3.12 1.88 -25.05
C GLU A 594 3.74 3.02 -24.21
N VAL A 595 4.09 2.74 -22.95
CA VAL A 595 4.61 3.75 -22.02
C VAL A 595 5.88 3.25 -21.33
N SER A 596 6.85 4.15 -21.22
CA SER A 596 8.12 3.96 -20.53
C SER A 596 8.51 5.25 -19.82
N GLU A 597 9.58 5.23 -19.02
CA GLU A 597 10.11 6.42 -18.34
C GLU A 597 10.34 7.64 -19.28
N ASN A 598 10.67 7.40 -20.55
CA ASN A 598 11.12 8.44 -21.48
C ASN A 598 10.35 8.50 -22.82
N GLU A 599 9.46 7.55 -23.14
CA GLU A 599 8.54 7.62 -24.28
C GLU A 599 7.11 7.20 -23.89
N PHE A 600 6.12 8.01 -24.30
CA PHE A 600 4.69 7.71 -24.30
C PHE A 600 4.21 7.67 -25.76
N LYS A 601 3.90 6.49 -26.28
CA LYS A 601 3.72 6.21 -27.72
C LYS A 601 2.35 5.61 -28.02
N ILE A 602 1.57 6.35 -28.81
CA ILE A 602 0.21 5.97 -29.24
C ILE A 602 0.28 5.43 -30.66
N THR A 603 -0.12 4.16 -30.84
CA THR A 603 -0.30 3.55 -32.17
C THR A 603 -1.79 3.21 -32.36
N THR A 604 -2.47 3.94 -33.24
CA THR A 604 -3.90 3.71 -33.53
C THR A 604 -4.06 2.74 -34.69
N TYR A 605 -4.96 1.77 -34.54
CA TYR A 605 -5.24 0.72 -35.51
C TYR A 605 -6.70 0.74 -35.98
N LEU A 606 -6.91 0.37 -37.24
CA LEU A 606 -8.23 0.04 -37.81
C LEU A 606 -8.31 -1.45 -38.10
N TYR A 607 -9.45 -2.07 -37.80
CA TYR A 607 -9.70 -3.47 -38.10
C TYR A 607 -10.13 -3.65 -39.55
N ASP A 608 -9.28 -4.27 -40.37
CA ASP A 608 -9.63 -4.60 -41.75
C ASP A 608 -10.29 -5.98 -41.84
N ALA A 609 -11.63 -5.97 -41.82
CA ALA A 609 -12.47 -7.15 -41.98
C ALA A 609 -12.25 -7.95 -43.28
N ASN A 610 -11.51 -7.42 -44.27
CA ASN A 610 -11.14 -8.16 -45.49
C ASN A 610 -9.91 -9.06 -45.28
N ASN A 611 -9.04 -8.72 -44.32
CA ASN A 611 -7.80 -9.43 -44.02
C ASN A 611 -7.79 -10.09 -42.62
N ASP A 612 -8.79 -9.81 -41.77
CA ASP A 612 -8.89 -10.29 -40.37
C ASP A 612 -7.67 -9.88 -39.52
N ASP A 613 -7.21 -8.63 -39.72
CA ASP A 613 -6.06 -8.04 -39.02
C ASP A 613 -6.24 -6.54 -38.74
N TRP A 614 -5.48 -6.04 -37.77
CA TRP A 614 -5.38 -4.64 -37.37
C TRP A 614 -4.28 -3.91 -38.18
N ALA A 615 -4.70 -3.03 -39.09
CA ALA A 615 -3.81 -2.16 -39.85
C ALA A 615 -3.51 -0.85 -39.09
N VAL A 616 -2.25 -0.41 -39.11
CA VAL A 616 -1.85 0.88 -38.50
C VAL A 616 -2.50 2.04 -39.27
N LEU A 617 -3.28 2.85 -38.57
CA LEU A 617 -3.84 4.10 -39.07
C LEU A 617 -2.89 5.27 -38.77
N ASP A 618 -2.37 5.34 -37.54
CA ASP A 618 -1.55 6.46 -37.07
C ASP A 618 -0.55 6.03 -36.00
N THR A 619 0.51 6.82 -35.84
CA THR A 619 1.50 6.64 -34.79
C THR A 619 2.03 8.01 -34.35
N PHE A 620 2.09 8.25 -33.04
CA PHE A 620 2.69 9.45 -32.49
C PHE A 620 3.28 9.19 -31.10
N ALA A 621 4.44 9.77 -30.81
CA ALA A 621 5.09 9.63 -29.50
C ALA A 621 5.48 10.98 -28.86
N ILE A 622 5.19 11.13 -27.57
CA ILE A 622 5.81 12.15 -26.73
C ILE A 622 7.03 11.50 -26.08
N ASN A 623 8.20 12.09 -26.28
CA ASN A 623 9.42 11.75 -25.56
C ASN A 623 9.62 12.77 -24.44
N LYS A 624 10.24 12.35 -23.34
CA LYS A 624 10.80 13.26 -22.33
C LYS A 624 12.32 13.12 -22.32
N THR A 625 13.03 14.20 -22.04
CA THR A 625 14.49 14.11 -21.88
C THR A 625 14.81 13.19 -20.69
N GLU A 626 15.69 12.22 -20.95
CA GLU A 626 16.26 11.28 -19.99
C GLU A 626 16.82 12.05 -18.78
N VAL A 627 16.24 11.82 -17.60
CA VAL A 627 16.78 12.36 -16.36
C VAL A 627 17.93 11.45 -15.95
N GLN A 628 19.16 11.97 -15.98
CA GLN A 628 20.28 11.22 -15.42
C GLN A 628 20.15 11.16 -13.90
N GLU A 629 19.49 10.09 -13.43
CA GLU A 629 19.61 9.54 -12.08
C GLU A 629 21.08 9.57 -11.65
N ALA A 630 21.35 10.19 -10.50
CA ALA A 630 22.70 10.24 -9.96
C ALA A 630 23.11 8.87 -9.39
N ASP A 631 24.31 8.40 -9.71
CA ASP A 631 24.89 7.21 -9.09
C ASP A 631 25.11 7.46 -7.59
N LYS A 632 24.14 6.98 -6.81
CA LYS A 632 24.12 7.01 -5.35
C LYS A 632 24.85 5.82 -4.72
N THR A 633 25.44 4.89 -5.49
CA THR A 633 26.02 3.64 -4.96
C THR A 633 27.09 3.90 -3.88
N ALA A 634 27.99 4.84 -4.14
CA ALA A 634 29.03 5.21 -3.17
C ALA A 634 28.45 5.91 -1.93
N LEU A 635 27.48 6.82 -2.13
CA LEU A 635 26.78 7.52 -1.04
C LEU A 635 26.01 6.54 -0.15
N LYS A 636 25.32 5.54 -0.73
CA LYS A 636 24.62 4.51 0.02
C LYS A 636 25.55 3.75 0.96
N ILE A 637 26.70 3.30 0.46
CA ILE A 637 27.68 2.55 1.26
C ILE A 637 28.20 3.42 2.43
N ALA A 638 28.44 4.70 2.20
CA ALA A 638 28.84 5.63 3.27
C ALA A 638 27.71 5.86 4.29
N VAL A 639 26.46 6.04 3.83
CA VAL A 639 25.28 6.23 4.69
C VAL A 639 24.98 4.97 5.52
N ASP A 640 25.00 3.78 4.92
CA ASP A 640 24.81 2.50 5.62
C ASP A 640 25.84 2.32 6.75
N LEU A 641 27.11 2.64 6.48
CA LEU A 641 28.20 2.59 7.47
C LEU A 641 28.06 3.66 8.55
N ALA A 642 27.64 4.88 8.21
CA ALA A 642 27.50 5.98 9.16
C ALA A 642 26.26 5.86 10.04
N ASN A 643 25.17 5.27 9.53
CA ASN A 643 23.96 4.98 10.29
C ASN A 643 24.17 3.83 11.30
N ALA A 644 25.20 3.00 11.10
CA ALA A 644 25.60 1.96 12.06
C ALA A 644 26.43 2.49 13.26
N ILE A 645 26.88 3.76 13.23
CA ILE A 645 27.68 4.38 14.30
C ILE A 645 26.75 5.05 15.30
N THR A 646 26.82 4.60 16.57
CA THR A 646 25.93 5.03 17.64
C THR A 646 26.47 6.24 18.42
N ASP A 647 25.63 6.85 19.26
CA ASP A 647 26.09 7.88 20.22
C ASP A 647 27.10 7.34 21.25
N GLU A 648 27.14 6.03 21.50
CA GLU A 648 28.12 5.40 22.40
C GLU A 648 29.50 5.26 21.73
N ASP A 649 29.56 4.92 20.44
CA ASP A 649 30.79 4.91 19.64
C ASP A 649 31.45 6.30 19.51
N LEU A 650 30.63 7.35 19.62
CA LEU A 650 31.05 8.75 19.56
C LEU A 650 31.46 9.34 20.93
N ALA A 651 31.23 8.64 22.04
CA ALA A 651 31.43 9.20 23.39
C ALA A 651 32.89 9.63 23.67
N ASP A 652 33.87 8.88 23.17
CA ASP A 652 35.29 9.20 23.29
C ASP A 652 35.81 10.16 22.19
N VAL A 653 35.00 10.53 21.20
CA VAL A 653 35.41 11.36 20.05
C VAL A 653 35.42 12.84 20.44
N VAL A 654 36.37 13.62 19.89
CA VAL A 654 36.41 15.09 20.03
C VAL A 654 35.04 15.68 19.68
N GLN A 655 34.46 16.48 20.57
CA GLN A 655 33.05 16.93 20.44
C GLN A 655 32.75 17.57 19.09
N ALA A 656 33.59 18.50 18.63
CA ALA A 656 33.41 19.17 17.33
C ALA A 656 33.48 18.21 16.12
N VAL A 657 34.15 17.06 16.26
CA VAL A 657 34.19 16.00 15.24
C VAL A 657 32.93 15.14 15.30
N ALA A 658 32.46 14.79 16.50
CA ALA A 658 31.20 14.05 16.68
C ALA A 658 30.00 14.86 16.17
N ASP A 659 29.99 16.18 16.39
CA ASP A 659 28.96 17.09 15.90
C ASP A 659 28.96 17.19 14.37
N GLU A 660 30.13 17.34 13.75
CA GLU A 660 30.28 17.39 12.28
C GLU A 660 29.92 16.05 11.62
N PHE A 661 30.28 14.91 12.24
CA PHE A 661 29.89 13.59 11.74
C PHE A 661 28.37 13.40 11.72
N LYS A 662 27.66 13.84 12.78
CA LYS A 662 26.19 13.81 12.78
C LYS A 662 25.62 14.70 11.69
N ALA A 663 26.09 15.95 11.59
CA ALA A 663 25.62 16.88 10.56
C ALA A 663 25.86 16.38 9.12
N ALA A 664 27.02 15.79 8.85
CA ALA A 664 27.35 15.23 7.53
C ALA A 664 26.55 13.96 7.22
N ARG A 665 26.30 13.09 8.22
CA ARG A 665 25.47 11.90 8.07
C ARG A 665 24.01 12.27 7.79
N ASP A 666 23.48 13.25 8.50
CA ASP A 666 22.06 13.63 8.39
C ASP A 666 21.79 14.35 7.04
N GLU A 667 22.76 15.16 6.54
CA GLU A 667 22.78 15.65 5.15
C GLU A 667 22.87 14.52 4.13
N ALA A 668 23.78 13.56 4.31
CA ALA A 668 23.96 12.44 3.39
C ALA A 668 22.71 11.54 3.28
N ASN A 669 22.00 11.31 4.39
CA ASN A 669 20.68 10.64 4.37
C ASN A 669 19.64 11.45 3.57
N THR A 670 19.64 12.79 3.70
CA THR A 670 18.71 13.66 2.97
C THR A 670 19.00 13.65 1.46
N VAL A 671 20.26 13.75 1.06
CA VAL A 671 20.68 13.71 -0.36
C VAL A 671 20.46 12.34 -0.99
N TYR A 672 20.71 11.25 -0.25
CA TYR A 672 20.44 9.88 -0.72
C TYR A 672 18.94 9.66 -1.03
N ASN A 673 18.06 10.10 -0.11
CA ASN A 673 16.61 9.92 -0.24
C ASN A 673 15.92 10.90 -1.20
N ASN A 674 16.60 11.95 -1.69
CA ASN A 674 16.05 12.84 -2.70
C ASN A 674 16.19 12.22 -4.10
N ALA A 675 15.09 11.84 -4.75
CA ALA A 675 15.08 11.34 -6.14
C ALA A 675 15.79 12.33 -7.08
N THR A 676 15.44 13.62 -7.00
CA THR A 676 15.97 14.70 -7.87
C THR A 676 17.40 15.16 -7.58
N ALA A 677 18.13 14.51 -6.67
CA ALA A 677 19.48 14.92 -6.30
C ALA A 677 20.48 14.79 -7.45
N THR A 678 21.19 15.88 -7.77
CA THR A 678 22.20 15.87 -8.82
C THR A 678 23.44 15.08 -8.40
N GLN A 679 24.20 14.55 -9.37
CA GLN A 679 25.47 13.88 -9.10
C GLN A 679 26.46 14.78 -8.32
N VAL A 680 26.38 16.10 -8.47
CA VAL A 680 27.22 17.05 -7.73
C VAL A 680 26.84 17.07 -6.25
N GLU A 681 25.56 17.05 -5.92
CA GLU A 681 25.07 16.98 -4.52
C GLU A 681 25.40 15.62 -3.90
N VAL A 682 25.17 14.52 -4.64
CA VAL A 682 25.51 13.16 -4.21
C VAL A 682 27.01 13.02 -3.91
N ASN A 683 27.88 13.55 -4.79
CA ASN A 683 29.32 13.54 -4.58
C ASN A 683 29.76 14.41 -3.40
N ASN A 684 29.20 15.62 -3.26
CA ASN A 684 29.52 16.53 -2.15
C ASN A 684 29.13 15.92 -0.79
N ALA A 685 27.96 15.29 -0.71
CA ALA A 685 27.48 14.62 0.50
C ALA A 685 28.35 13.41 0.86
N PHE A 686 28.76 12.62 -0.13
CA PHE A 686 29.70 11.51 0.06
C PHE A 686 31.06 12.01 0.56
N ASP A 687 31.64 13.02 -0.09
CA ASP A 687 32.94 13.58 0.30
C ASP A 687 32.90 14.19 1.72
N ARG A 688 31.83 14.91 2.08
CA ARG A 688 31.66 15.45 3.43
C ARG A 688 31.59 14.33 4.47
N LEU A 689 30.73 13.34 4.25
CA LEU A 689 30.56 12.21 5.16
C LEU A 689 31.85 11.38 5.30
N ALA A 690 32.54 11.08 4.21
CA ALA A 690 33.80 10.35 4.22
C ALA A 690 34.90 11.09 5.00
N ASN A 691 35.00 12.42 4.84
CA ASN A 691 35.91 13.25 5.63
C ASN A 691 35.54 13.24 7.12
N ALA A 692 34.26 13.35 7.46
CA ALA A 692 33.80 13.33 8.85
C ALA A 692 34.03 11.96 9.52
N MET A 693 33.77 10.85 8.81
CA MET A 693 34.10 9.49 9.25
C MET A 693 35.60 9.31 9.50
N HIS A 694 36.45 9.83 8.62
CA HIS A 694 37.91 9.78 8.78
C HIS A 694 38.41 10.57 10.00
N MET A 695 37.66 11.59 10.46
CA MET A 695 38.00 12.34 11.67
C MET A 695 37.67 11.59 12.98
N LEU A 696 36.84 10.54 12.96
CA LEU A 696 36.40 9.83 14.18
C LEU A 696 37.53 9.17 15.01
N ASP A 697 38.74 9.05 14.45
CA ASP A 697 39.95 8.63 15.16
C ASP A 697 40.49 9.71 16.15
N PHE A 698 40.06 10.98 16.04
CA PHE A 698 40.43 12.04 16.98
C PHE A 698 39.64 11.90 18.28
N LYS A 699 40.24 11.24 19.29
CA LYS A 699 39.65 11.03 20.62
C LYS A 699 39.99 12.15 21.62
N GLN A 700 39.09 12.39 22.56
CA GLN A 700 39.30 13.33 23.68
C GLN A 700 40.40 12.84 24.62
N GLY A 701 41.10 13.76 25.29
CA GLY A 701 42.07 13.43 26.34
C GLY A 701 41.43 13.14 27.70
N ASP A 702 41.87 12.09 28.39
CA ASP A 702 41.50 11.82 29.79
C ASP A 702 42.04 12.92 30.71
N LYS A 703 41.13 13.76 31.17
CA LYS A 703 41.38 14.89 32.06
C LYS A 703 41.39 14.51 33.55
N THR A 704 41.15 13.26 33.92
CA THR A 704 41.00 12.84 35.33
C THR A 704 42.24 13.19 36.16
N ALA A 705 43.43 12.89 35.66
CA ALA A 705 44.69 13.24 36.32
C ALA A 705 44.93 14.77 36.38
N LEU A 706 44.58 15.49 35.31
CA LEU A 706 44.70 16.95 35.24
C LEU A 706 43.80 17.63 36.27
N LYS A 707 42.52 17.24 36.34
CA LYS A 707 41.54 17.77 37.30
C LYS A 707 41.94 17.48 38.74
N ALA A 708 42.32 16.25 39.05
CA ALA A 708 42.74 15.86 40.39
C ALA A 708 43.99 16.63 40.87
N PHE A 709 44.88 17.03 39.96
CA PHE A 709 46.04 17.86 40.32
C PHE A 709 45.68 19.35 40.43
N ILE A 710 44.86 19.90 39.52
CA ILE A 710 44.29 21.25 39.61
C ILE A 710 43.60 21.45 40.98
N ASP A 711 42.71 20.53 41.37
CA ASP A 711 41.96 20.60 42.63
C ASP A 711 42.88 20.60 43.85
N LYS A 712 43.98 19.84 43.78
CA LYS A 712 44.96 19.73 44.87
C LYS A 712 45.81 20.99 45.04
N VAL A 713 46.09 21.74 43.98
CA VAL A 713 47.00 22.90 44.02
C VAL A 713 46.28 24.26 43.98
N SER A 714 45.00 24.31 43.62
CA SER A 714 44.21 25.57 43.58
C SER A 714 43.94 26.19 44.96
N GLY A 715 44.20 25.46 46.05
CA GLY A 715 44.02 25.93 47.43
C GLY A 715 45.29 26.43 48.13
N LEU A 716 46.37 26.68 47.40
CA LEU A 716 47.64 27.16 47.96
C LEU A 716 47.58 28.68 48.27
N ASP A 717 48.18 29.08 49.40
CA ASP A 717 48.29 30.48 49.81
C ASP A 717 49.52 31.13 49.17
N SER A 718 49.29 32.13 48.31
CA SER A 718 50.35 32.86 47.60
C SER A 718 51.32 33.59 48.52
N THR A 719 50.88 33.99 49.72
CA THR A 719 51.68 34.80 50.66
C THR A 719 52.84 34.02 51.28
N GLN A 720 52.85 32.69 51.16
CA GLN A 720 53.92 31.84 51.69
C GLN A 720 55.11 31.68 50.73
N TYR A 721 54.96 32.05 49.45
CA TYR A 721 55.91 31.74 48.38
C TYR A 721 56.55 32.99 47.78
N THR A 722 57.74 32.83 47.18
CA THR A 722 58.38 33.94 46.46
C THR A 722 57.63 34.25 45.17
N GLU A 723 57.34 35.53 44.94
CA GLU A 723 56.57 36.04 43.79
C GLU A 723 57.02 35.44 42.45
N ALA A 724 58.33 35.42 42.21
CA ALA A 724 58.93 34.88 40.98
C ALA A 724 58.65 33.38 40.74
N THR A 725 58.44 32.59 41.80
CA THR A 725 58.07 31.17 41.67
C THR A 725 56.56 30.96 41.69
N TRP A 726 55.82 31.81 42.39
CA TRP A 726 54.37 31.80 42.42
C TRP A 726 53.77 32.11 41.03
N THR A 727 54.24 33.16 40.34
CA THR A 727 53.71 33.54 39.01
C THR A 727 53.84 32.40 38.00
N VAL A 728 55.01 31.75 37.92
CA VAL A 728 55.25 30.60 37.02
C VAL A 728 54.32 29.42 37.32
N PHE A 729 54.00 29.18 38.59
CA PHE A 729 53.01 28.18 38.99
C PHE A 729 51.58 28.60 38.62
N ASN A 730 51.19 29.85 38.88
CA ASN A 730 49.87 30.39 38.59
C ASN A 730 49.55 30.42 37.09
N ASP A 731 50.51 30.78 36.25
CA ASP A 731 50.36 30.79 34.79
C ASP A 731 50.14 29.36 34.26
N ALA A 732 50.89 28.39 34.79
CA ALA A 732 50.69 26.98 34.49
C ALA A 732 49.33 26.45 34.98
N LEU A 733 48.83 26.93 36.14
CA LEU A 733 47.50 26.59 36.65
C LEU A 733 46.38 27.19 35.79
N THR A 734 46.56 28.41 35.28
CA THR A 734 45.64 29.06 34.34
C THR A 734 45.58 28.29 33.02
N ALA A 735 46.75 27.94 32.45
CA ALA A 735 46.83 27.11 31.25
C ALA A 735 46.17 25.74 31.44
N ALA A 736 46.41 25.08 32.57
CA ALA A 736 45.81 23.79 32.91
C ALA A 736 44.28 23.86 33.03
N ASN A 737 43.73 24.91 33.64
CA ASN A 737 42.28 25.12 33.70
C ASN A 737 41.67 25.36 32.30
N ASN A 738 42.36 26.08 31.41
CA ASN A 738 41.90 26.27 30.04
C ASN A 738 41.82 24.95 29.26
N VAL A 739 42.84 24.09 29.36
CA VAL A 739 42.86 22.76 28.73
C VAL A 739 41.82 21.82 29.35
N TYR A 740 41.61 21.88 30.68
CA TYR A 740 40.53 21.13 31.33
C TYR A 740 39.15 21.51 30.78
N ASN A 741 38.86 22.82 30.65
CA ASN A 741 37.57 23.33 30.18
C ASN A 741 37.36 23.21 28.66
N ASN A 742 38.41 23.06 27.85
CA ASN A 742 38.29 22.87 26.39
C ASN A 742 37.73 21.48 26.05
N ALA A 743 36.46 21.38 25.63
CA ALA A 743 35.81 20.11 25.24
C ALA A 743 36.54 19.37 24.09
N ASN A 744 37.31 20.07 23.26
CA ASN A 744 38.04 19.49 22.13
C ASN A 744 39.51 19.12 22.46
N ALA A 745 39.94 19.21 23.73
CA ALA A 745 41.32 18.97 24.10
C ALA A 745 41.75 17.50 23.91
N MET A 746 42.82 17.29 23.16
CA MET A 746 43.41 15.97 22.91
C MET A 746 44.33 15.53 24.06
N GLN A 747 44.64 14.23 24.13
CA GLN A 747 45.48 13.67 25.20
C GLN A 747 46.88 14.31 25.30
N GLU A 748 47.47 14.76 24.18
CA GLU A 748 48.78 15.42 24.19
C GLU A 748 48.73 16.78 24.90
N GLU A 749 47.71 17.59 24.64
CA GLU A 749 47.49 18.88 25.31
C GLU A 749 47.24 18.70 26.81
N VAL A 750 46.42 17.70 27.18
CA VAL A 750 46.12 17.35 28.57
C VAL A 750 47.39 16.87 29.30
N ASN A 751 48.24 16.08 28.63
CA ASN A 751 49.52 15.64 29.16
C ASN A 751 50.50 16.80 29.34
N GLU A 752 50.62 17.71 28.37
CA GLU A 752 51.48 18.88 28.50
C GLU A 752 51.00 19.81 29.64
N ALA A 753 49.70 20.10 29.70
CA ALA A 753 49.10 20.89 30.77
C ALA A 753 49.40 20.30 32.15
N TYR A 754 49.24 18.99 32.32
CA TYR A 754 49.57 18.28 33.56
C TYR A 754 51.06 18.41 33.89
N ILE A 755 51.93 18.12 32.93
CA ILE A 755 53.39 18.18 33.11
C ILE A 755 53.85 19.59 33.47
N ASN A 756 53.31 20.63 32.83
CA ASN A 756 53.70 22.02 33.07
C ASN A 756 53.16 22.54 34.42
N LEU A 757 51.95 22.16 34.84
CA LEU A 757 51.44 22.45 36.18
C LEU A 757 52.25 21.74 37.28
N VAL A 758 52.63 20.47 37.07
CA VAL A 758 53.51 19.73 38.00
C VAL A 758 54.89 20.39 38.10
N LYS A 759 55.50 20.81 36.98
CA LYS A 759 56.77 21.57 36.99
C LYS A 759 56.64 22.88 37.78
N GLY A 760 55.56 23.64 37.54
CA GLY A 760 55.29 24.89 38.27
C GLY A 760 55.22 24.67 39.78
N PHE A 761 54.41 23.71 40.21
CA PHE A 761 54.25 23.35 41.62
C PHE A 761 55.58 22.91 42.27
N LEU A 762 56.38 22.08 41.61
CA LEU A 762 57.69 21.64 42.11
C LEU A 762 58.74 22.77 42.17
N ASN A 763 58.53 23.88 41.47
CA ASN A 763 59.41 25.03 41.45
C ASN A 763 59.07 26.10 42.49
N LEU A 764 57.92 26.01 43.18
CA LEU A 764 57.56 26.90 44.28
C LEU A 764 58.63 26.93 45.39
N ARG A 765 58.97 28.13 45.89
CA ARG A 765 59.91 28.33 47.00
C ARG A 765 59.30 29.21 48.07
N LEU A 766 59.48 28.86 49.33
CA LEU A 766 59.02 29.66 50.47
C LEU A 766 59.86 30.93 50.62
N ILE A 767 59.26 31.98 51.18
CA ILE A 767 59.98 33.23 51.52
C ILE A 767 60.96 32.95 52.68
N PRO A 768 62.24 33.36 52.60
CA PRO A 768 63.21 33.20 53.68
C PRO A 768 62.98 34.21 54.83
N ASN A 769 63.26 33.80 56.06
CA ASN A 769 63.41 34.73 57.19
C ASN A 769 64.78 35.41 57.11
N LYS A 770 64.83 36.74 57.24
CA LYS A 770 66.07 37.54 57.11
C LYS A 770 66.39 38.42 58.32
N ASP A 771 65.56 38.38 59.36
CA ASP A 771 65.56 39.33 60.48
C ASP A 771 66.94 39.38 61.18
N LEU A 772 67.51 38.21 61.45
CA LEU A 772 68.83 38.07 62.08
C LEU A 772 70.02 38.43 61.16
N LEU A 773 69.80 38.55 59.85
CA LEU A 773 70.79 39.10 58.91
C LEU A 773 70.72 40.63 58.89
N GLU A 774 69.51 41.20 58.96
CA GLU A 774 69.27 42.64 59.05
C GLU A 774 69.92 43.24 60.31
N ASP A 775 69.69 42.63 61.48
CA ASP A 775 70.30 43.03 62.75
C ASP A 775 71.84 43.10 62.68
N LEU A 776 72.46 42.13 62.01
CA LEU A 776 73.92 42.04 61.87
C LEU A 776 74.48 43.03 60.83
N ILE A 777 73.73 43.32 59.76
CA ILE A 777 74.04 44.39 58.80
C ILE A 777 74.01 45.74 59.52
N ASN A 778 72.94 46.02 60.26
CA ASN A 778 72.79 47.24 61.06
C ASN A 778 73.90 47.39 62.12
N GLN A 779 74.29 46.28 62.77
CA GLN A 779 75.41 46.28 63.72
C GLN A 779 76.75 46.62 63.04
N ALA A 780 77.03 46.03 61.87
CA ALA A 780 78.27 46.28 61.14
C ALA A 780 78.39 47.72 60.63
N GLU A 781 77.29 48.32 60.16
CA GLU A 781 77.27 49.72 59.71
C GLU A 781 77.44 50.74 60.84
N GLY A 782 77.12 50.36 62.09
CA GLY A 782 77.34 51.21 63.27
C GLY A 782 78.81 51.35 63.71
N LEU A 783 79.75 50.63 63.07
CA LEU A 783 81.16 50.63 63.43
C LEU A 783 81.91 51.80 62.76
N ASN A 784 82.92 52.34 63.46
CA ASN A 784 83.72 53.48 62.97
C ASN A 784 85.13 53.02 62.58
N SER A 785 85.44 53.11 61.28
CA SER A 785 86.72 52.68 60.70
C SER A 785 87.95 53.34 61.33
N ALA A 786 87.84 54.57 61.84
CA ALA A 786 88.98 55.29 62.44
C ALA A 786 89.53 54.63 63.72
N ASN A 787 88.73 53.78 64.38
CA ASN A 787 89.17 53.03 65.56
C ASN A 787 90.03 51.81 65.22
N TYR A 788 89.98 51.33 63.97
CA TYR A 788 90.41 49.99 63.59
C TYR A 788 91.55 49.97 62.54
N THR A 789 92.23 48.84 62.40
CA THR A 789 93.25 48.64 61.37
C THR A 789 92.59 48.54 59.99
N GLU A 790 93.19 49.20 58.99
CA GLU A 790 92.70 49.21 57.61
C GLU A 790 92.50 47.77 57.05
N ALA A 791 93.39 46.85 57.42
CA ALA A 791 93.31 45.44 57.04
C ALA A 791 92.08 44.72 57.62
N SER A 792 91.81 44.87 58.92
CA SER A 792 90.67 44.20 59.57
C SER A 792 89.33 44.82 59.15
N TYR A 793 89.27 46.15 59.04
CA TYR A 793 88.07 46.86 58.61
C TYR A 793 87.71 46.60 57.13
N LYS A 794 88.70 46.34 56.27
CA LYS A 794 88.45 45.91 54.89
C LYS A 794 87.70 44.58 54.82
N VAL A 795 88.06 43.61 55.66
CA VAL A 795 87.38 42.30 55.73
C VAL A 795 85.94 42.45 56.22
N LEU A 796 85.68 43.35 57.18
CA LEU A 796 84.31 43.71 57.58
C LEU A 796 83.50 44.26 56.39
N ASN A 797 84.03 45.25 55.68
CA ASN A 797 83.33 45.84 54.52
C ASN A 797 83.03 44.80 53.43
N GLU A 798 83.97 43.90 53.12
CA GLU A 798 83.76 42.84 52.13
C GLU A 798 82.67 41.85 52.55
N ALA A 799 82.61 41.49 53.84
CA ALA A 799 81.55 40.64 54.38
C ALA A 799 80.19 41.36 54.42
N LEU A 800 80.17 42.65 54.75
CA LEU A 800 78.96 43.48 54.83
C LEU A 800 78.32 43.70 53.46
N VAL A 801 79.11 43.96 52.42
CA VAL A 801 78.61 44.07 51.03
C VAL A 801 77.97 42.76 50.57
N ASN A 802 78.57 41.61 50.92
CA ASN A 802 77.99 40.30 50.62
C ASN A 802 76.67 40.08 51.39
N ALA A 803 76.65 40.39 52.68
CA ALA A 803 75.45 40.31 53.51
C ALA A 803 74.28 41.14 52.97
N LYS A 804 74.55 42.40 52.59
CA LYS A 804 73.54 43.27 51.95
C LYS A 804 73.03 42.70 50.62
N ALA A 805 73.91 42.20 49.75
CA ALA A 805 73.49 41.60 48.48
C ALA A 805 72.58 40.37 48.68
N VAL A 806 72.79 39.59 49.74
CA VAL A 806 71.91 38.46 50.11
C VAL A 806 70.62 38.93 50.79
N PHE A 807 70.67 40.00 51.57
CA PHE A 807 69.49 40.61 52.19
C PHE A 807 68.55 41.23 51.14
N GLU A 808 69.07 41.98 50.18
CA GLU A 808 68.31 42.63 49.11
C GLU A 808 67.82 41.65 48.02
N ASN A 809 68.47 40.50 47.83
CA ASN A 809 68.05 39.49 46.84
C ASN A 809 66.72 38.82 47.22
N PRO A 810 65.61 39.01 46.48
CA PRO A 810 64.31 38.41 46.80
C PRO A 810 64.25 36.89 46.58
N ASN A 811 65.22 36.32 45.86
CA ASN A 811 65.33 34.89 45.57
C ASN A 811 66.41 34.19 46.41
N ALA A 812 66.97 34.85 47.42
CA ALA A 812 67.95 34.22 48.33
C ALA A 812 67.32 33.01 49.04
N THR A 813 68.03 31.88 49.07
CA THR A 813 67.62 30.75 49.91
C THR A 813 67.92 31.03 51.38
N GLN A 814 67.17 30.41 52.30
CA GLN A 814 67.46 30.52 53.74
C GLN A 814 68.93 30.20 54.05
N LYS A 815 69.49 29.18 53.40
CA LYS A 815 70.90 28.78 53.56
C LYS A 815 71.89 29.87 53.12
N GLU A 816 71.57 30.67 52.12
CA GLU A 816 72.41 31.82 51.72
C GLU A 816 72.32 32.94 52.76
N VAL A 817 71.12 33.21 53.28
CA VAL A 817 70.89 34.17 54.39
C VAL A 817 71.67 33.76 55.64
N ASP A 818 71.60 32.48 56.03
CA ASP A 818 72.32 31.92 57.18
C ASP A 818 73.85 32.00 57.00
N ASN A 819 74.35 31.70 55.79
CA ASN A 819 75.78 31.80 55.45
C ASN A 819 76.27 33.25 55.45
N ALA A 820 75.47 34.17 54.91
CA ALA A 820 75.75 35.61 54.90
C ALA A 820 75.84 36.15 56.33
N LYS A 821 74.87 35.77 57.19
CA LYS A 821 74.85 36.09 58.62
C LYS A 821 76.15 35.64 59.30
N ALA A 822 76.48 34.36 59.18
CA ALA A 822 77.66 33.78 59.82
C ALA A 822 78.98 34.40 59.31
N THR A 823 79.03 34.81 58.03
CA THR A 823 80.20 35.46 57.43
C THR A 823 80.40 36.87 57.98
N LEU A 824 79.33 37.66 58.07
CA LEU A 824 79.38 39.02 58.63
C LEU A 824 79.66 39.01 60.14
N GLU A 825 78.97 38.15 60.89
CA GLU A 825 79.19 37.93 62.32
C GLU A 825 80.64 37.57 62.63
N LYS A 826 81.28 36.73 61.81
CA LYS A 826 82.71 36.42 61.94
C LYS A 826 83.60 37.63 61.66
N ALA A 827 83.27 38.47 60.67
CA ALA A 827 84.06 39.63 60.30
C ALA A 827 84.00 40.74 61.36
N ILE A 828 82.83 41.02 61.94
CA ILE A 828 82.67 41.94 63.09
C ILE A 828 83.56 41.52 64.26
N ASN A 829 83.60 40.21 64.55
CA ASN A 829 84.39 39.65 65.65
C ASN A 829 85.93 39.61 65.40
N SER A 830 86.42 40.15 64.28
CA SER A 830 87.83 40.02 63.83
C SER A 830 88.57 41.37 63.67
N LEU A 831 88.18 42.41 64.41
CA LEU A 831 88.71 43.78 64.30
C LEU A 831 89.86 44.08 65.29
N GLU A 832 90.82 44.92 64.87
CA GLU A 832 92.04 45.30 65.62
C GLU A 832 92.21 46.84 65.66
N ASN A 833 92.95 47.43 66.63
CA ASN A 833 93.01 48.90 66.84
C ASN A 833 94.40 49.55 66.55
N THR A 834 94.48 50.89 66.51
CA THR A 834 95.58 51.67 65.89
C THR A 834 96.37 52.64 66.80
N THR A 835 97.54 52.22 67.31
CA THR A 835 98.71 53.12 67.62
C THR A 835 100.03 52.35 67.40
N THR A 836 101.12 53.04 67.04
CA THR A 836 102.41 52.43 66.61
C THR A 836 103.57 52.88 67.54
N SER A 837 104.86 52.50 67.43
CA SER A 837 105.73 51.85 66.41
C SER A 837 107.09 51.55 67.11
N VAL A 838 107.98 50.59 66.81
CA VAL A 838 108.15 49.40 65.92
C VAL A 838 109.09 48.42 66.75
N GLU A 839 109.60 47.23 66.40
CA GLU A 839 109.65 46.30 65.26
C GLU A 839 109.88 44.88 65.86
N ASN A 840 108.95 43.92 65.78
CA ASN A 840 108.58 43.01 64.67
C ASN A 840 109.53 41.82 64.41
N THR A 841 109.40 40.77 65.22
CA THR A 841 108.82 39.47 64.78
C THR A 841 108.56 38.58 65.99
N VAL A 842 107.39 37.94 66.06
CA VAL A 842 106.90 37.17 67.23
C VAL A 842 106.57 35.73 66.81
N ASN A 843 106.67 34.78 67.75
CA ASN A 843 106.78 33.36 67.45
C ASN A 843 105.93 32.47 68.40
N THR A 844 105.18 31.51 67.84
CA THR A 844 104.48 30.37 68.51
C THR A 844 103.37 30.66 69.54
N PRO A 845 102.59 29.65 69.99
CA PRO A 845 102.22 28.32 69.42
C PRO A 845 100.68 28.31 69.08
N VAL A 846 99.94 27.23 68.77
CA VAL A 846 99.83 25.83 69.25
C VAL A 846 99.35 24.90 68.11
N ASN A 847 99.36 23.58 68.34
CA ASN A 847 99.39 22.51 67.33
C ASN A 847 98.23 21.48 67.51
N LYS A 848 98.08 20.54 66.55
CA LYS A 848 97.05 19.48 66.39
C LYS A 848 95.63 19.94 65.98
N GLY A 849 94.84 19.13 65.27
CA GLY A 849 95.16 17.89 64.55
C GLY A 849 94.22 16.70 64.79
N ASP A 850 93.78 16.13 63.66
CA ASP A 850 93.37 14.72 63.41
C ASP A 850 91.91 14.24 63.54
N THR A 851 91.45 13.64 62.43
CA THR A 851 90.52 12.48 62.28
C THR A 851 89.01 12.46 62.62
N THR A 852 88.31 11.78 61.69
CA THR A 852 87.16 10.84 61.85
C THR A 852 85.71 11.34 61.89
N SER A 853 84.84 10.40 61.51
CA SER A 853 83.40 10.51 61.23
C SER A 853 82.54 9.94 62.36
N VAL A 854 81.22 10.26 62.36
CA VAL A 854 80.06 9.32 62.47
C VAL A 854 78.73 10.10 62.61
N LYS A 855 77.59 9.41 62.39
CA LYS A 855 76.20 9.89 62.45
C LYS A 855 75.70 10.18 63.89
N THR A 856 74.72 11.09 64.04
CA THR A 856 73.29 10.91 64.48
C THR A 856 72.66 12.32 64.59
N GLY A 857 71.34 12.59 64.51
CA GLY A 857 70.15 11.90 65.04
C GLY A 857 69.90 12.35 66.50
N ASP A 858 68.68 12.63 67.00
CA ASP A 858 67.29 12.58 66.47
C ASP A 858 66.36 13.38 67.44
N ASN A 859 65.09 13.74 67.19
CA ASN A 859 64.16 13.54 66.06
C ASN A 859 63.60 14.92 65.57
N SER A 860 62.35 15.45 65.63
CA SER A 860 60.91 15.09 65.83
C SER A 860 60.09 16.40 65.67
N SER A 861 58.81 16.52 65.26
CA SER A 861 57.78 15.70 64.59
C SER A 861 56.61 16.67 64.22
N LEU A 862 55.73 16.55 63.20
CA LEU A 862 55.00 15.44 62.54
C LEU A 862 55.19 15.54 60.99
N ILE A 863 55.16 14.49 60.14
CA ILE A 863 54.31 13.28 59.95
C ILE A 863 53.03 13.54 59.10
N GLY A 864 52.96 12.86 57.94
CA GLY A 864 51.85 12.86 56.97
C GLY A 864 52.19 13.64 55.68
N TYR A 865 52.31 13.05 54.49
CA TYR A 865 52.08 11.67 54.02
C TYR A 865 53.20 11.20 53.06
N ALA A 866 53.38 9.88 52.94
CA ALA A 866 54.19 9.28 51.89
C ALA A 866 53.52 8.04 51.29
N THR A 867 53.12 8.11 50.01
CA THR A 867 52.92 6.97 49.07
C THR A 867 52.69 7.50 47.65
N LEU A 868 52.75 6.61 46.64
CA LEU A 868 52.45 6.87 45.21
C LEU A 868 53.48 7.74 44.45
N LEU A 869 54.72 7.25 44.44
CA LEU A 869 55.55 7.27 43.23
C LEU A 869 55.50 5.87 42.57
N PHE A 870 55.70 5.81 41.25
CA PHE A 870 55.69 4.60 40.39
C PHE A 870 54.34 3.91 40.12
N THR A 871 53.60 4.44 39.14
CA THR A 871 52.77 3.64 38.19
C THR A 871 52.66 4.29 36.80
N ALA A 872 52.72 5.62 36.67
CA ALA A 872 52.41 6.33 35.41
C ALA A 872 53.55 6.47 34.36
N LEU A 873 54.77 5.99 34.64
CA LEU A 873 55.92 6.13 33.72
C LEU A 873 56.18 4.88 32.84
N GLY A 874 55.35 3.84 32.93
CA GLY A 874 55.58 2.56 32.25
C GLY A 874 55.10 2.48 30.79
N SER A 875 54.13 3.30 30.39
CA SER A 875 53.33 3.04 29.18
C SER A 875 53.74 3.85 27.94
N ALA A 876 54.52 4.93 28.08
CA ALA A 876 54.74 5.91 27.02
C ALA A 876 55.87 5.58 26.02
N PHE A 877 56.62 4.48 26.21
CA PHE A 877 57.81 4.15 25.42
C PHE A 877 57.65 2.90 24.53
N ALA A 878 56.48 2.74 23.90
CA ALA A 878 56.20 1.64 22.98
C ALA A 878 55.30 2.04 21.78
N GLY A 879 55.62 3.14 21.08
CA GLY A 879 54.74 3.66 20.00
C GLY A 879 55.39 4.29 18.75
N ILE A 880 56.67 4.69 18.76
CA ILE A 880 57.25 5.46 17.64
C ILE A 880 58.14 4.58 16.75
N LYS A 881 57.55 3.99 15.70
CA LYS A 881 58.30 3.47 14.54
C LYS A 881 57.53 3.62 13.21
N THR A 882 57.43 4.88 12.78
CA THR A 882 57.40 5.31 11.36
C THR A 882 56.58 4.47 10.37
N ARG A 883 55.38 4.93 10.04
CA ARG A 883 54.84 4.81 8.67
C ARG A 883 55.00 6.15 7.95
N LYS A 884 55.93 6.19 7.01
CA LYS A 884 55.98 7.17 5.89
C LYS A 884 56.21 6.37 4.61
N ASN A 885 55.81 6.97 3.48
CA ASN A 885 55.87 6.43 2.12
C ASN A 885 54.78 5.38 1.80
N LYS A 886 53.64 5.86 1.30
CA LYS A 886 53.17 5.48 -0.04
C LYS A 886 52.20 6.53 -0.60
N GLN A 887 52.72 7.42 -1.44
CA GLN A 887 52.01 7.89 -2.62
C GLN A 887 52.57 7.10 -3.80
N GLU A 888 51.70 6.64 -4.70
CA GLU A 888 51.90 6.01 -6.02
C GLU A 888 50.88 4.88 -6.22
N ASN A 889 49.63 5.30 -6.47
CA ASN A 889 48.78 4.92 -7.61
C ASN A 889 47.55 5.84 -7.59
#